data_AF-A0A8D2LC11-F1
#
_entry.id   AF-A0A8D2LC11-F1
#
_cell.length_a   1.000
_cell.length_b   1.000
_cell.length_c   1.000
_cell.angle_alpha   90.00
_cell.angle_beta   90.00
_cell.angle_gamma   90.00
#
_symmetry.space_group_name_H-M   'P 1'
#
loop_
_entity.id
_entity.type
_entity.pdbx_description
1 polymer ?
#
loop_
_entity_poly.entity_id
_entity_poly.type
_entity_poly.pdbx_seq_one_letter_code
_entity_poly.pdbx_strand_id
1 'polypeptide(L)'
;MLRDRTLRLQYGNRIEAVCVVAAAPGEPPEAVTFSVKHSDDVDVDVVTSDQAEPAPANGGRQWPLDPKTILRIRMTRPSTETNDNKVRVSWHLTVNYYDENGGHPIDQAGIFLTGIEISLDVDADRDGVVERNNPNKASWSWGPDGQGAILLVNCDRENPFIGMEDCQDDKIFSKQDLDDMSRMILRTKGPDRLPPGYEMVLHIPMSDTDKVGVFYLQNPFFGQRYIHILGRKKLYHMVKYTGGSAEMEFFVEGLRFPDDSFNGLVTINVSLLEPVAEGIPQTPIFTDTVAFRVAPWIMTPNTLPPVSVFVCSVKDNYLFLKEIKNLVDKANCKIHVCSRYMNRSDRWMQDEIEFGYIQAPHKGFPVVLDSPRDGGLRDFPIKEILGPDFGYVTREPLFEVVTSLDSFGNLEVSPPVTVRGKEYPLGRILIGSSFPTSAGRRMTKVVRDFLYAQQVQAPVELYSDWLTVGHVDEFVTFVPIPGKKQFRMLMASPSACYKFFRETQKEGHGEAVMFKGRLPGTDTKRVTVNKVLSNEVLLQENQYCQRCIDWNRDILKEELGLQEKDIIDIPALFKMDKQGKAMAYFPNMVNMIVLSRDLGVPKPFGPIIEAECCLEKHVCSLLEPLGLSCTFIDDISSYHKHLGEVHCGTNVQRKPFAFKWWHVLP
;
A
#
# COMPACT_ATOMS: atom_id res chain seq x y z
N MET A 1 -28.42 -2.39 -0.64
CA MET A 1 -29.64 -2.79 -1.39
C MET A 1 -30.54 -3.60 -0.45
N LEU A 2 -31.81 -3.25 -0.32
CA LEU A 2 -32.82 -4.13 0.28
C LEU A 2 -32.90 -5.39 -0.60
N ARG A 3 -32.51 -6.56 -0.08
CA ARG A 3 -32.62 -7.84 -0.78
C ARG A 3 -33.97 -8.46 -0.46
N ASP A 4 -34.71 -8.81 -1.51
CA ASP A 4 -35.89 -9.64 -1.37
C ASP A 4 -35.45 -11.12 -1.21
N ARG A 5 -35.84 -11.81 -0.13
CA ARG A 5 -35.73 -13.26 0.12
C ARG A 5 -37.10 -13.93 0.00
N THR A 6 -37.22 -15.00 -0.79
CA THR A 6 -38.47 -15.77 -0.89
C THR A 6 -38.73 -16.68 0.32
N LEU A 7 -39.96 -16.67 0.84
CA LEU A 7 -40.52 -17.54 1.87
C LEU A 7 -41.80 -18.18 1.29
N ARG A 8 -41.97 -19.50 1.42
CA ARG A 8 -43.19 -20.15 0.89
C ARG A 8 -44.10 -20.56 2.03
N LEU A 9 -45.38 -20.21 1.96
CA LEU A 9 -46.36 -20.74 2.89
C LEU A 9 -46.49 -22.25 2.69
N GLN A 10 -46.63 -22.97 3.79
CA GLN A 10 -46.83 -24.43 3.79
C GLN A 10 -48.28 -24.70 4.12
N TYR A 11 -48.89 -25.53 3.29
CA TYR A 11 -50.29 -25.93 3.44
C TYR A 11 -50.53 -26.60 4.80
N GLY A 12 -51.58 -26.16 5.51
CA GLY A 12 -52.00 -26.68 6.82
C GLY A 12 -51.01 -26.51 7.98
N ASN A 13 -49.85 -25.87 7.76
CA ASN A 13 -48.78 -25.75 8.74
C ASN A 13 -48.47 -24.29 9.07
N ARG A 14 -47.97 -24.07 10.28
CA ARG A 14 -47.41 -22.80 10.70
C ARG A 14 -45.90 -22.82 10.48
N ILE A 15 -45.35 -21.74 9.95
CA ILE A 15 -43.92 -21.59 9.70
C ILE A 15 -43.35 -20.54 10.65
N GLU A 16 -42.17 -20.81 11.18
CA GLU A 16 -41.37 -19.83 11.92
C GLU A 16 -40.21 -19.39 11.02
N ALA A 17 -40.01 -18.07 10.87
CA ALA A 17 -38.95 -17.52 10.04
C ALA A 17 -38.33 -16.26 10.65
N VAL A 18 -37.01 -16.10 10.50
CA VAL A 18 -36.34 -14.82 10.71
C VAL A 18 -36.47 -13.97 9.45
N CYS A 19 -36.94 -12.72 9.52
CA CYS A 19 -37.32 -11.98 8.31
C CYS A 19 -36.15 -11.23 7.63
N VAL A 20 -35.99 -11.53 6.32
CA VAL A 20 -35.46 -10.72 5.20
C VAL A 20 -36.36 -11.13 4.00
N VAL A 21 -36.80 -10.27 3.07
CA VAL A 21 -38.23 -10.22 2.62
C VAL A 21 -38.66 -10.87 1.29
N ALA A 22 -39.80 -11.61 1.25
CA ALA A 22 -40.79 -11.80 0.16
C ALA A 22 -41.43 -13.19 0.27
N ALA A 23 -42.75 -13.38 0.07
CA ALA A 23 -43.37 -14.71 0.20
C ALA A 23 -44.33 -15.09 -0.93
N ALA A 24 -44.42 -16.39 -1.24
CA ALA A 24 -45.39 -16.97 -2.19
C ALA A 24 -46.24 -18.07 -1.51
N PRO A 25 -47.54 -18.19 -1.82
CA PRO A 25 -48.45 -19.08 -1.11
C PRO A 25 -48.31 -20.57 -1.49
N GLY A 26 -48.71 -21.43 -0.55
CA GLY A 26 -49.07 -22.83 -0.76
C GLY A 26 -50.57 -22.95 -0.43
N GLU A 27 -51.36 -23.43 -1.38
CA GLU A 27 -52.82 -23.21 -1.42
C GLU A 27 -53.62 -24.53 -1.29
N PRO A 28 -54.80 -24.52 -0.62
CA PRO A 28 -55.75 -25.64 -0.65
C PRO A 28 -56.37 -25.82 -2.04
N PRO A 29 -56.64 -27.05 -2.52
CA PRO A 29 -57.23 -27.29 -3.85
C PRO A 29 -58.61 -26.67 -4.09
N GLU A 30 -59.35 -26.38 -3.02
CA GLU A 30 -60.75 -25.90 -3.05
C GLU A 30 -60.87 -24.40 -2.79
N ALA A 31 -59.74 -23.69 -2.62
CA ALA A 31 -59.74 -22.27 -2.29
C ALA A 31 -59.83 -21.40 -3.55
N VAL A 32 -60.66 -20.35 -3.50
CA VAL A 32 -60.83 -19.37 -4.59
C VAL A 32 -60.40 -17.96 -4.19
N THR A 33 -60.46 -17.62 -2.91
CA THR A 33 -60.00 -16.33 -2.37
C THR A 33 -59.20 -16.51 -1.09
N PHE A 34 -58.44 -15.48 -0.74
CA PHE A 34 -57.71 -15.42 0.53
C PHE A 34 -57.85 -14.05 1.21
N SER A 35 -57.70 -14.01 2.54
CA SER A 35 -57.54 -12.79 3.33
C SER A 35 -56.26 -12.84 4.14
N VAL A 36 -55.74 -11.68 4.51
CA VAL A 36 -54.49 -11.57 5.25
C VAL A 36 -54.72 -10.76 6.52
N LYS A 37 -54.44 -11.38 7.68
CA LYS A 37 -54.42 -10.72 8.98
C LYS A 37 -52.98 -10.63 9.46
N HIS A 38 -52.56 -9.47 9.93
CA HIS A 38 -51.21 -9.27 10.43
C HIS A 38 -51.21 -8.39 11.69
N SER A 39 -50.05 -8.36 12.33
CA SER A 39 -49.79 -7.55 13.53
C SER A 39 -49.31 -6.14 13.14
N ASP A 40 -49.38 -5.19 14.07
CA ASP A 40 -49.20 -3.76 13.79
C ASP A 40 -47.82 -3.37 13.24
N ASP A 41 -46.77 -4.15 13.51
CA ASP A 41 -45.40 -3.87 13.04
C ASP A 41 -44.96 -4.76 11.87
N VAL A 42 -45.92 -5.43 11.25
CA VAL A 42 -45.75 -6.15 9.99
C VAL A 42 -46.56 -5.42 8.94
N ASP A 43 -45.91 -4.80 7.98
CA ASP A 43 -46.57 -4.25 6.80
C ASP A 43 -46.70 -5.34 5.75
N VAL A 44 -47.87 -5.47 5.13
CA VAL A 44 -48.11 -6.44 4.07
C VAL A 44 -48.72 -5.75 2.87
N ASP A 45 -48.03 -5.82 1.74
CA ASP A 45 -48.60 -5.46 0.44
C ASP A 45 -49.02 -6.74 -0.30
N VAL A 46 -50.24 -6.75 -0.83
CA VAL A 46 -50.68 -7.72 -1.83
C VAL A 46 -50.26 -7.20 -3.20
N VAL A 47 -49.37 -7.94 -3.86
CA VAL A 47 -48.78 -7.55 -5.14
C VAL A 47 -49.35 -8.44 -6.22
N THR A 48 -50.04 -7.82 -7.18
CA THR A 48 -50.53 -8.44 -8.43
C THR A 48 -49.66 -7.97 -9.59
N SER A 49 -49.89 -8.48 -10.81
CA SER A 49 -49.04 -8.22 -11.98
C SER A 49 -48.77 -6.74 -12.28
N ASP A 50 -49.68 -5.84 -11.91
CA ASP A 50 -49.62 -4.42 -12.30
C ASP A 50 -49.75 -3.45 -11.11
N GLN A 51 -50.04 -3.93 -9.89
CA GLN A 51 -50.33 -3.08 -8.72
C GLN A 51 -49.91 -3.74 -7.40
N ALA A 52 -49.46 -2.92 -6.45
CA ALA A 52 -49.23 -3.31 -5.05
C ALA A 52 -50.20 -2.52 -4.16
N GLU A 53 -50.99 -3.23 -3.37
CA GLU A 53 -51.97 -2.63 -2.46
C GLU A 53 -51.71 -3.06 -1.01
N PRO A 54 -51.73 -2.13 -0.04
CA PRO A 54 -51.55 -2.48 1.37
C PRO A 54 -52.75 -3.30 1.87
N ALA A 55 -52.47 -4.39 2.57
CA ALA A 55 -53.46 -5.21 3.25
C ALA A 55 -53.87 -4.57 4.58
N PRO A 56 -55.17 -4.52 4.95
CA PRO A 56 -55.57 -4.05 6.27
C PRO A 56 -55.26 -5.11 7.33
N ALA A 57 -54.66 -4.69 8.45
CA ALA A 57 -54.22 -5.56 9.54
C ALA A 57 -55.30 -6.50 10.09
N ASN A 58 -56.57 -6.08 10.06
CA ASN A 58 -57.69 -6.85 10.59
C ASN A 58 -58.16 -8.01 9.70
N GLY A 59 -57.64 -8.16 8.48
CA GLY A 59 -58.05 -9.18 7.52
C GLY A 59 -59.45 -8.98 6.93
N GLY A 60 -59.96 -7.73 6.95
CA GLY A 60 -61.31 -7.41 6.49
C GLY A 60 -61.51 -7.43 4.96
N ARG A 61 -60.46 -7.70 4.17
CA ARG A 61 -60.50 -7.73 2.70
C ARG A 61 -60.06 -9.10 2.19
N GLN A 62 -60.74 -9.58 1.15
CA GLN A 62 -60.40 -10.80 0.42
C GLN A 62 -59.86 -10.45 -0.97
N TRP A 63 -58.90 -11.25 -1.45
CA TRP A 63 -58.33 -11.17 -2.80
C TRP A 63 -58.48 -12.53 -3.49
N PRO A 64 -58.60 -12.56 -4.83
CA PRO A 64 -58.62 -13.80 -5.58
C PRO A 64 -57.28 -14.53 -5.45
N LEU A 65 -57.33 -15.86 -5.36
CA LEU A 65 -56.14 -16.68 -5.48
C LEU A 65 -55.71 -16.72 -6.95
N ASP A 66 -54.50 -16.23 -7.21
CA ASP A 66 -53.85 -16.25 -8.52
C ASP A 66 -52.36 -16.55 -8.31
N PRO A 67 -51.74 -17.47 -9.06
CA PRO A 67 -50.32 -17.78 -8.95
C PRO A 67 -49.36 -16.60 -9.13
N LYS A 68 -49.82 -15.50 -9.74
CA LYS A 68 -49.07 -14.24 -9.92
C LYS A 68 -49.25 -13.26 -8.77
N THR A 69 -50.14 -13.53 -7.83
CA THR A 69 -50.36 -12.73 -6.63
C THR A 69 -49.39 -13.17 -5.54
N ILE A 70 -48.59 -12.24 -5.02
CA ILE A 70 -47.63 -12.49 -3.94
C ILE A 70 -47.84 -11.55 -2.76
N LEU A 71 -47.32 -11.92 -1.60
CA LEU A 71 -47.30 -11.08 -0.41
C LEU A 71 -45.90 -10.51 -0.21
N ARG A 72 -45.79 -9.17 -0.20
CA ARG A 72 -44.57 -8.49 0.20
C ARG A 72 -44.71 -8.06 1.66
N ILE A 73 -43.87 -8.64 2.50
CA ILE A 73 -43.95 -8.49 3.96
C ILE A 73 -42.77 -7.66 4.43
N ARG A 74 -42.98 -6.57 5.17
CA ARG A 74 -41.90 -5.75 5.73
C ARG A 74 -42.07 -5.64 7.24
N MET A 75 -40.95 -5.68 7.95
CA MET A 75 -40.93 -5.37 9.39
C MET A 75 -40.33 -3.99 9.56
N THR A 76 -40.98 -3.14 10.35
CA THR A 76 -40.57 -1.75 10.57
C THR A 76 -39.60 -1.60 11.75
N ARG A 77 -39.52 -2.61 12.63
CA ARG A 77 -38.59 -2.65 13.77
C ARG A 77 -38.20 -4.10 14.16
N PRO A 78 -37.04 -4.29 14.83
CA PRO A 78 -36.68 -5.59 15.40
C PRO A 78 -37.64 -6.07 16.48
N SER A 79 -37.77 -7.39 16.63
CA SER A 79 -38.55 -8.03 17.70
C SER A 79 -37.92 -7.82 19.07
N THR A 80 -38.75 -7.68 20.11
CA THR A 80 -38.30 -7.63 21.52
C THR A 80 -38.28 -8.99 22.19
N GLU A 81 -39.14 -9.92 21.78
CA GLU A 81 -39.23 -11.29 22.31
C GLU A 81 -39.09 -12.30 21.17
N THR A 82 -38.49 -13.46 21.47
CA THR A 82 -38.45 -14.61 20.56
C THR A 82 -39.81 -15.30 20.61
N ASN A 83 -40.27 -15.90 19.50
CA ASN A 83 -41.57 -16.58 19.30
C ASN A 83 -42.02 -17.53 20.44
N ASP A 84 -42.44 -17.00 21.58
CA ASP A 84 -43.08 -17.78 22.62
C ASP A 84 -44.60 -17.72 22.37
N ASN A 85 -45.25 -18.89 22.41
CA ASN A 85 -46.66 -19.16 22.15
C ASN A 85 -47.69 -18.37 23.03
N LYS A 86 -47.33 -17.21 23.58
CA LYS A 86 -48.19 -16.31 24.32
C LYS A 86 -48.62 -15.14 23.42
N VAL A 87 -49.94 -15.04 23.29
CA VAL A 87 -50.77 -14.20 22.40
C VAL A 87 -50.60 -12.68 22.58
N ARG A 88 -49.42 -12.15 22.93
CA ARG A 88 -49.26 -10.71 23.21
C ARG A 88 -48.08 -9.97 22.60
N VAL A 89 -47.02 -10.61 22.11
CA VAL A 89 -45.85 -9.87 21.59
C VAL A 89 -45.12 -10.53 20.41
N SER A 90 -45.70 -11.56 19.77
CA SER A 90 -45.12 -12.19 18.56
C SER A 90 -45.72 -11.61 17.28
N TRP A 91 -44.86 -11.15 16.36
CA TRP A 91 -45.28 -10.69 15.04
C TRP A 91 -45.75 -11.88 14.23
N HIS A 92 -47.03 -11.91 13.88
CA HIS A 92 -47.60 -12.98 13.08
C HIS A 92 -48.32 -12.43 11.85
N LEU A 93 -48.26 -13.22 10.78
CA LEU A 93 -49.05 -13.11 9.57
C LEU A 93 -49.93 -14.34 9.47
N THR A 94 -51.18 -14.16 9.10
CA THR A 94 -52.14 -15.25 8.95
C THR A 94 -52.91 -15.08 7.66
N VAL A 95 -52.78 -16.05 6.77
CA VAL A 95 -53.50 -16.12 5.50
C VAL A 95 -54.66 -17.09 5.68
N ASN A 96 -55.88 -16.60 5.52
CA ASN A 96 -57.09 -17.41 5.56
C ASN A 96 -57.53 -17.70 4.14
N TYR A 97 -57.87 -18.95 3.83
CA TYR A 97 -58.36 -19.36 2.52
C TYR A 97 -59.86 -19.62 2.57
N TYR A 98 -60.58 -19.31 1.49
CA TYR A 98 -62.04 -19.45 1.40
C TYR A 98 -62.45 -20.18 0.12
N ASP A 99 -63.52 -20.96 0.23
CA ASP A 99 -64.22 -21.59 -0.91
C ASP A 99 -65.20 -20.60 -1.57
N GLU A 100 -65.96 -21.08 -2.56
CA GLU A 100 -66.99 -20.28 -3.26
C GLU A 100 -68.14 -19.81 -2.35
N ASN A 101 -68.34 -20.44 -1.18
CA ASN A 101 -69.40 -20.07 -0.22
C ASN A 101 -68.99 -18.88 0.67
N GLY A 102 -67.69 -18.63 0.83
CA GLY A 102 -67.11 -17.35 1.30
C GLY A 102 -67.35 -16.95 2.76
N GLY A 103 -68.14 -17.71 3.52
CA GLY A 103 -68.58 -17.33 4.88
C GLY A 103 -67.57 -17.58 6.00
N HIS A 104 -66.80 -18.66 5.92
CA HIS A 104 -65.80 -19.05 6.93
C HIS A 104 -64.52 -19.55 6.25
N PRO A 105 -63.34 -19.32 6.85
CA PRO A 105 -62.09 -19.88 6.33
C PRO A 105 -62.16 -21.41 6.27
N ILE A 106 -61.85 -21.98 5.10
CA ILE A 106 -61.73 -23.43 4.91
C ILE A 106 -60.37 -23.96 5.38
N ASP A 107 -59.35 -23.09 5.36
CA ASP A 107 -58.01 -23.37 5.88
C ASP A 107 -57.29 -22.07 6.28
N GLN A 108 -56.20 -22.23 7.02
CA GLN A 108 -55.37 -21.12 7.48
C GLN A 108 -53.89 -21.50 7.45
N ALA A 109 -53.07 -20.65 6.83
CA ALA A 109 -51.61 -20.70 6.91
C ALA A 109 -51.08 -19.54 7.74
N GLY A 110 -50.05 -19.78 8.56
CA GLY A 110 -49.49 -18.77 9.45
C GLY A 110 -47.97 -18.66 9.32
N ILE A 111 -47.45 -17.43 9.43
CA ILE A 111 -46.01 -17.16 9.58
C ILE A 111 -45.79 -16.42 10.90
N PHE A 112 -44.90 -16.93 11.73
CA PHE A 112 -44.35 -16.20 12.87
C PHE A 112 -42.99 -15.62 12.50
N LEU A 113 -42.84 -14.31 12.68
CA LEU A 113 -41.66 -13.57 12.28
C LEU A 113 -40.88 -13.11 13.51
N THR A 114 -39.58 -13.44 13.52
CA THR A 114 -38.62 -12.81 14.42
C THR A 114 -37.78 -11.82 13.62
N GLY A 115 -37.93 -10.53 13.88
CA GLY A 115 -37.15 -9.47 13.22
C GLY A 115 -35.85 -9.21 13.98
N ILE A 116 -34.72 -9.28 13.28
CA ILE A 116 -33.42 -8.93 13.83
C ILE A 116 -32.66 -8.00 12.89
N GLU A 117 -31.97 -7.03 13.45
CA GLU A 117 -31.01 -6.19 12.74
C GLU A 117 -29.63 -6.83 12.84
N ILE A 118 -28.94 -6.96 11.72
CA ILE A 118 -27.56 -7.43 11.64
C ILE A 118 -26.85 -6.49 10.65
N SER A 119 -25.79 -5.85 11.12
CA SER A 119 -24.93 -5.00 10.28
C SER A 119 -23.48 -5.22 10.65
N LEU A 120 -22.67 -5.65 9.68
CA LEU A 120 -21.21 -5.67 9.82
C LEU A 120 -20.67 -4.37 9.27
N ASP A 121 -20.02 -3.58 10.13
CA ASP A 121 -19.69 -2.19 9.84
C ASP A 121 -18.18 -1.95 9.97
N VAL A 122 -17.67 -1.07 9.11
CA VAL A 122 -16.26 -0.68 8.99
C VAL A 122 -16.20 0.81 8.66
N ASP A 123 -15.06 1.45 8.89
CA ASP A 123 -14.76 2.84 8.48
C ASP A 123 -14.66 2.92 6.94
N ALA A 124 -15.79 3.06 6.25
CA ALA A 124 -15.83 3.08 4.78
C ALA A 124 -15.79 4.50 4.19
N ASP A 125 -16.07 5.55 4.97
CA ASP A 125 -15.90 6.95 4.56
C ASP A 125 -14.50 7.52 4.89
N ARG A 126 -13.66 6.75 5.60
CA ARG A 126 -12.23 6.96 5.80
C ARG A 126 -11.93 8.14 6.73
N ASP A 127 -12.75 8.35 7.75
CA ASP A 127 -12.57 9.41 8.75
C ASP A 127 -11.90 8.91 10.05
N GLY A 128 -11.65 7.61 10.16
CA GLY A 128 -11.05 6.95 11.34
C GLY A 128 -12.07 6.40 12.34
N VAL A 129 -13.38 6.51 12.06
CA VAL A 129 -14.48 6.07 12.92
C VAL A 129 -15.38 5.09 12.16
N VAL A 130 -15.78 3.99 12.81
CA VAL A 130 -16.67 2.99 12.20
C VAL A 130 -18.12 3.49 12.21
N GLU A 131 -18.59 4.00 11.07
CA GLU A 131 -19.95 4.47 10.86
C GLU A 131 -20.98 3.33 10.85
N ARG A 132 -22.28 3.65 10.91
CA ARG A 132 -23.36 2.66 10.94
C ARG A 132 -23.85 2.35 9.53
N ASN A 133 -23.71 1.09 9.12
CA ASN A 133 -24.28 0.53 7.89
C ASN A 133 -24.09 1.40 6.63
N ASN A 134 -22.85 1.82 6.36
CA ASN A 134 -22.56 2.56 5.15
C ASN A 134 -22.98 1.74 3.91
N PRO A 135 -23.78 2.32 2.99
CA PRO A 135 -24.29 1.59 1.82
C PRO A 135 -23.21 1.08 0.86
N ASN A 136 -22.00 1.63 0.91
CA ASN A 136 -20.88 1.28 0.04
C ASN A 136 -19.83 0.38 0.71
N LYS A 137 -20.04 -0.02 1.98
CA LYS A 137 -19.08 -0.83 2.77
C LYS A 137 -18.69 -2.16 2.13
N ALA A 138 -19.52 -2.70 1.24
CA ALA A 138 -19.28 -3.96 0.52
C ALA A 138 -18.41 -3.79 -0.75
N SER A 139 -17.95 -2.58 -1.04
CA SER A 139 -17.19 -2.25 -2.25
C SER A 139 -16.04 -1.30 -1.93
N TRP A 140 -15.16 -1.07 -2.90
CA TRP A 140 -14.05 -0.13 -2.74
C TRP A 140 -13.83 0.69 -4.01
N SER A 141 -13.77 2.02 -3.88
CA SER A 141 -13.53 2.95 -4.99
C SER A 141 -12.42 3.96 -4.69
N TRP A 142 -11.65 4.29 -5.73
CA TRP A 142 -10.56 5.27 -5.70
C TRP A 142 -11.08 6.71 -5.70
N GLY A 143 -10.22 7.66 -5.31
CA GLY A 143 -10.46 9.09 -5.44
C GLY A 143 -10.97 9.77 -4.18
N PRO A 144 -11.09 11.11 -4.20
CA PRO A 144 -11.52 11.91 -3.05
C PRO A 144 -12.94 11.60 -2.58
N ASP A 145 -13.83 11.22 -3.51
CA ASP A 145 -15.21 10.80 -3.21
C ASP A 145 -15.34 9.28 -3.08
N GLY A 146 -14.22 8.56 -3.15
CA GLY A 146 -14.17 7.11 -3.07
C GLY A 146 -14.47 6.61 -1.66
N GLN A 147 -15.09 5.44 -1.56
CA GLN A 147 -15.47 4.80 -0.29
C GLN A 147 -14.92 3.37 -0.22
N GLY A 148 -15.02 2.78 0.96
CA GLY A 148 -14.52 1.45 1.29
C GLY A 148 -13.33 1.54 2.25
N ALA A 149 -13.30 0.59 3.19
CA ALA A 149 -12.35 0.59 4.29
C ALA A 149 -10.92 0.27 3.83
N ILE A 150 -9.96 0.71 4.64
CA ILE A 150 -8.52 0.54 4.39
C ILE A 150 -7.93 -0.30 5.51
N LEU A 151 -7.03 -1.22 5.15
CA LEU A 151 -6.37 -2.15 6.04
C LEU A 151 -4.85 -1.99 5.93
N LEU A 152 -4.13 -1.89 7.06
CA LEU A 152 -2.67 -1.91 7.05
C LEU A 152 -2.15 -3.35 7.04
N VAL A 153 -1.01 -3.59 6.39
CA VAL A 153 -0.24 -4.81 6.65
C VAL A 153 0.46 -4.62 7.99
N ASN A 154 0.24 -5.54 8.93
CA ASN A 154 0.80 -5.48 10.28
C ASN A 154 2.24 -6.03 10.29
N CYS A 155 3.13 -5.33 9.58
CA CYS A 155 4.48 -5.81 9.27
C CYS A 155 5.58 -5.21 10.15
N ASP A 156 5.23 -4.50 11.21
CA ASP A 156 6.17 -4.05 12.24
C ASP A 156 6.28 -5.08 13.36
N ARG A 157 6.84 -4.68 14.50
CA ARG A 157 7.09 -5.61 15.61
C ARG A 157 7.00 -4.92 16.95
N GLU A 158 5.90 -5.16 17.65
CA GLU A 158 5.67 -4.68 19.02
C GLU A 158 6.47 -5.46 20.07
N ASN A 159 6.66 -6.77 19.87
CA ASN A 159 7.35 -7.62 20.84
C ASN A 159 8.82 -7.89 20.45
N PRO A 160 9.81 -7.26 21.12
CA PRO A 160 11.22 -7.42 20.77
C PRO A 160 11.77 -8.82 21.07
N PHE A 161 11.05 -9.66 21.83
CA PHE A 161 11.45 -11.04 22.11
C PHE A 161 11.09 -12.01 20.98
N ILE A 162 10.30 -11.57 20.00
CA ILE A 162 9.94 -12.33 18.81
C ILE A 162 10.82 -11.85 17.65
N GLY A 163 11.34 -12.78 16.84
CA GLY A 163 12.28 -12.46 15.76
C GLY A 163 11.62 -12.11 14.42
N MET A 164 10.30 -11.94 14.40
CA MET A 164 9.47 -11.84 13.19
C MET A 164 8.46 -10.70 13.35
N GLU A 165 7.85 -10.30 12.24
CA GLU A 165 6.78 -9.31 12.16
C GLU A 165 5.49 -9.84 12.82
N ASP A 166 4.65 -8.94 13.34
CA ASP A 166 3.46 -9.32 14.12
C ASP A 166 2.45 -10.16 13.30
N CYS A 167 2.25 -9.84 12.01
CA CYS A 167 1.43 -10.62 11.07
C CYS A 167 1.93 -12.05 10.75
N GLN A 168 3.08 -12.49 11.28
CA GLN A 168 3.62 -13.83 11.01
C GLN A 168 2.97 -14.94 11.85
N ASP A 169 2.29 -14.60 12.95
CA ASP A 169 1.59 -15.59 13.79
C ASP A 169 0.08 -15.32 13.93
N ASP A 170 -0.56 -15.89 14.94
CA ASP A 170 -1.99 -15.79 15.19
C ASP A 170 -2.30 -15.25 16.59
N LYS A 171 -1.41 -14.42 17.15
CA LYS A 171 -1.42 -13.97 18.53
C LYS A 171 -1.16 -12.47 18.63
N ILE A 172 -1.89 -11.86 19.55
CA ILE A 172 -1.64 -10.48 19.98
C ILE A 172 -1.02 -10.53 21.37
N PHE A 173 0.19 -9.99 21.50
CA PHE A 173 0.92 -9.93 22.78
C PHE A 173 0.86 -8.55 23.43
N SER A 174 0.67 -7.51 22.62
CA SER A 174 0.70 -6.11 23.02
C SER A 174 -0.63 -5.44 22.75
N LYS A 175 -1.03 -4.45 23.55
CA LYS A 175 -2.24 -3.67 23.23
C LYS A 175 -1.97 -2.69 22.09
N GLN A 176 -0.73 -2.25 21.95
CA GLN A 176 -0.26 -1.32 20.94
C GLN A 176 -0.44 -1.87 19.52
N ASP A 177 -0.31 -3.18 19.35
CA ASP A 177 -0.57 -3.92 18.11
C ASP A 177 -2.01 -3.68 17.56
N LEU A 178 -2.97 -3.41 18.44
CA LEU A 178 -4.34 -3.07 18.02
C LEU A 178 -4.44 -1.71 17.33
N ASP A 179 -3.48 -0.80 17.57
CA ASP A 179 -3.48 0.53 16.97
C ASP A 179 -3.17 0.46 15.46
N ASP A 180 -2.49 -0.61 15.00
CA ASP A 180 -2.21 -0.93 13.60
C ASP A 180 -3.39 -1.61 12.89
N MET A 181 -4.34 -2.14 13.67
CA MET A 181 -5.47 -2.88 13.15
C MET A 181 -6.66 -1.99 12.85
N SER A 182 -7.36 -2.33 11.77
CA SER A 182 -8.62 -1.68 11.41
C SER A 182 -9.76 -2.22 12.23
N ARG A 183 -10.62 -1.34 12.73
CA ARG A 183 -11.79 -1.72 13.53
C ARG A 183 -12.92 -2.20 12.63
N MET A 184 -13.58 -3.27 13.04
CA MET A 184 -14.80 -3.81 12.42
C MET A 184 -15.82 -4.10 13.52
N ILE A 185 -17.05 -3.63 13.37
CA ILE A 185 -18.08 -3.74 14.42
C ILE A 185 -19.28 -4.50 13.86
N LEU A 186 -19.62 -5.62 14.51
CA LEU A 186 -20.89 -6.29 14.28
C LEU A 186 -21.94 -5.71 15.22
N ARG A 187 -22.93 -5.05 14.63
CA ARG A 187 -24.06 -4.45 15.35
C ARG A 187 -25.28 -5.34 15.16
N THR A 188 -25.91 -5.71 16.28
CA THR A 188 -27.11 -6.54 16.29
C THR A 188 -28.19 -5.93 17.14
N LYS A 189 -29.44 -6.08 16.70
CA LYS A 189 -30.61 -5.68 17.49
C LYS A 189 -31.73 -6.70 17.34
N GLY A 190 -32.22 -7.24 18.46
CA GLY A 190 -33.28 -8.25 18.42
C GLY A 190 -33.67 -8.78 19.79
N PRO A 191 -34.40 -9.90 19.86
CA PRO A 191 -34.84 -10.49 21.12
C PRO A 191 -33.68 -11.12 21.89
N ASP A 192 -33.91 -11.55 23.13
CA ASP A 192 -32.87 -12.13 24.00
C ASP A 192 -32.12 -13.32 23.40
N ARG A 193 -32.76 -14.09 22.51
CA ARG A 193 -32.20 -15.27 21.85
C ARG A 193 -32.67 -15.39 20.41
N LEU A 194 -31.84 -15.93 19.53
CA LEU A 194 -32.27 -16.35 18.20
C LEU A 194 -33.27 -17.51 18.30
N PRO A 195 -34.18 -17.69 17.32
CA PRO A 195 -35.01 -18.88 17.23
C PRO A 195 -34.16 -20.17 17.23
N PRO A 196 -34.72 -21.31 17.70
CA PRO A 196 -33.97 -22.55 17.84
C PRO A 196 -33.22 -22.96 16.55
N GLY A 197 -31.93 -23.26 16.69
CA GLY A 197 -31.06 -23.76 15.62
C GLY A 197 -30.54 -22.71 14.64
N TYR A 198 -30.97 -21.45 14.74
CA TYR A 198 -30.38 -20.35 13.97
C TYR A 198 -29.03 -19.97 14.54
N GLU A 199 -28.05 -19.77 13.67
CA GLU A 199 -26.68 -19.44 14.05
C GLU A 199 -26.16 -18.26 13.23
N MET A 200 -25.28 -17.47 13.85
CA MET A 200 -24.61 -16.36 13.17
C MET A 200 -23.14 -16.69 13.01
N VAL A 201 -22.62 -16.54 11.79
CA VAL A 201 -21.27 -16.96 11.44
C VAL A 201 -20.55 -15.84 10.71
N LEU A 202 -19.39 -15.44 11.23
CA LEU A 202 -18.42 -14.62 10.51
C LEU A 202 -17.56 -15.54 9.65
N HIS A 203 -17.27 -15.17 8.39
CA HIS A 203 -16.45 -15.97 7.49
C HIS A 203 -15.72 -15.15 6.43
N ILE A 204 -14.64 -15.73 5.92
CA ILE A 204 -13.82 -15.18 4.82
C ILE A 204 -13.69 -16.21 3.68
N PRO A 205 -13.51 -15.76 2.43
CA PRO A 205 -13.16 -16.65 1.33
C PRO A 205 -11.83 -17.37 1.57
N MET A 206 -11.68 -18.57 1.02
CA MET A 206 -10.41 -19.33 1.11
C MET A 206 -9.22 -18.55 0.53
N SER A 207 -9.46 -17.76 -0.52
CA SER A 207 -8.44 -16.90 -1.17
C SER A 207 -7.84 -15.84 -0.26
N ASP A 208 -8.55 -15.47 0.82
CA ASP A 208 -8.21 -14.35 1.68
C ASP A 208 -7.60 -14.81 3.02
N THR A 209 -7.58 -16.13 3.26
CA THR A 209 -7.10 -16.73 4.53
C THR A 209 -5.63 -16.46 4.83
N ASP A 210 -4.81 -16.24 3.80
CA ASP A 210 -3.40 -15.88 3.93
C ASP A 210 -3.18 -14.36 3.83
N LYS A 211 -4.24 -13.55 3.80
CA LYS A 211 -4.19 -12.10 3.57
C LYS A 211 -4.77 -11.28 4.71
N VAL A 212 -5.60 -11.87 5.55
CA VAL A 212 -6.23 -11.18 6.69
C VAL A 212 -6.15 -12.01 7.97
N GLY A 213 -5.98 -11.32 9.10
CA GLY A 213 -6.21 -11.84 10.44
C GLY A 213 -7.33 -11.04 11.11
N VAL A 214 -8.21 -11.70 11.86
CA VAL A 214 -9.29 -11.04 12.62
C VAL A 214 -9.26 -11.51 14.06
N PHE A 215 -9.25 -10.55 14.98
CA PHE A 215 -9.20 -10.77 16.41
C PHE A 215 -10.42 -10.21 17.12
N TYR A 216 -10.80 -10.89 18.20
CA TYR A 216 -11.86 -10.49 19.11
C TYR A 216 -11.31 -10.34 20.53
N LEU A 217 -11.58 -9.21 21.18
CA LEU A 217 -11.21 -8.98 22.57
C LEU A 217 -12.25 -9.61 23.51
N GLN A 218 -11.80 -10.53 24.36
CA GLN A 218 -12.53 -11.00 25.52
C GLN A 218 -11.93 -10.43 26.80
N ASN A 219 -12.79 -10.11 27.77
CA ASN A 219 -12.39 -9.65 29.09
C ASN A 219 -12.73 -10.71 30.16
N PRO A 220 -12.08 -11.89 30.18
CA PRO A 220 -12.25 -12.87 31.25
C PRO A 220 -11.68 -12.37 32.59
N PHE A 221 -12.02 -13.07 33.68
CA PHE A 221 -11.67 -12.68 35.06
C PHE A 221 -10.16 -12.43 35.29
N PHE A 222 -9.29 -13.13 34.56
CA PHE A 222 -7.83 -13.05 34.72
C PHE A 222 -7.13 -12.04 33.78
N GLY A 223 -7.87 -11.18 33.09
CA GLY A 223 -7.31 -10.13 32.23
C GLY A 223 -7.79 -10.22 30.78
N GLN A 224 -7.37 -9.26 29.96
CA GLN A 224 -7.75 -9.18 28.54
C GLN A 224 -7.15 -10.33 27.75
N ARG A 225 -7.94 -10.92 26.85
CA ARG A 225 -7.51 -11.98 25.93
C ARG A 225 -7.98 -11.67 24.52
N TYR A 226 -7.04 -11.58 23.60
CA TYR A 226 -7.31 -11.48 22.17
C TYR A 226 -7.42 -12.89 21.58
N ILE A 227 -8.46 -13.12 20.80
CA ILE A 227 -8.73 -14.41 20.18
C ILE A 227 -8.70 -14.22 18.67
N HIS A 228 -7.77 -14.89 18.00
CA HIS A 228 -7.78 -15.02 16.54
C HIS A 228 -8.98 -15.87 16.10
N ILE A 229 -9.92 -15.25 15.38
CA ILE A 229 -11.19 -15.87 14.98
C ILE A 229 -11.26 -16.19 13.48
N LEU A 230 -10.60 -15.42 12.62
CA LEU A 230 -10.53 -15.65 11.17
C LEU A 230 -9.13 -15.36 10.65
N GLY A 231 -8.67 -16.13 9.68
CA GLY A 231 -7.37 -15.96 9.02
C GLY A 231 -6.76 -17.31 8.66
N ARG A 232 -5.44 -17.45 8.81
CA ARG A 232 -4.72 -18.69 8.47
C ARG A 232 -5.35 -19.87 9.21
N LYS A 233 -5.83 -20.87 8.47
CA LYS A 233 -6.50 -22.10 8.96
C LYS A 233 -7.87 -21.89 9.65
N LYS A 234 -8.41 -20.67 9.69
CA LYS A 234 -9.73 -20.36 10.29
C LYS A 234 -10.59 -19.58 9.30
N LEU A 235 -11.46 -20.30 8.60
CA LEU A 235 -12.35 -19.74 7.58
C LEU A 235 -13.61 -19.10 8.15
N TYR A 236 -14.05 -19.56 9.32
CA TYR A 236 -15.31 -19.12 9.91
C TYR A 236 -15.24 -19.12 11.44
N HIS A 237 -16.10 -18.32 12.07
CA HIS A 237 -16.28 -18.22 13.50
C HIS A 237 -17.77 -18.10 13.85
N MET A 238 -18.25 -18.96 14.74
CA MET A 238 -19.61 -18.86 15.27
C MET A 238 -19.70 -17.70 16.27
N VAL A 239 -20.55 -16.73 15.96
CA VAL A 239 -20.78 -15.55 16.78
C VAL A 239 -21.75 -15.88 17.90
N LYS A 240 -21.39 -15.52 19.14
CA LYS A 240 -22.26 -15.67 20.31
C LYS A 240 -23.25 -14.51 20.40
N TYR A 241 -24.45 -14.69 19.86
CA TYR A 241 -25.54 -13.70 19.97
C TYR A 241 -25.92 -13.42 21.44
N THR A 242 -26.11 -12.14 21.79
CA THR A 242 -26.37 -11.68 23.17
C THR A 242 -27.75 -11.08 23.39
N GLY A 243 -28.53 -10.84 22.33
CA GLY A 243 -29.83 -10.19 22.42
C GLY A 243 -29.79 -8.69 22.72
N GLY A 244 -30.95 -8.05 22.70
CA GLY A 244 -31.07 -6.61 22.88
C GLY A 244 -30.37 -5.82 21.78
N SER A 245 -29.86 -4.63 22.10
CA SER A 245 -28.96 -3.86 21.23
C SER A 245 -27.53 -4.14 21.65
N ALA A 246 -26.75 -4.81 20.79
CA ALA A 246 -25.39 -5.23 21.10
C ALA A 246 -24.42 -4.89 19.98
N GLU A 247 -23.19 -4.56 20.37
CA GLU A 247 -22.07 -4.33 19.46
C GLU A 247 -20.91 -5.25 19.86
N MET A 248 -20.33 -5.92 18.88
CA MET A 248 -19.11 -6.72 19.04
C MET A 248 -18.03 -6.11 18.18
N GLU A 249 -16.93 -5.77 18.81
CA GLU A 249 -15.78 -5.15 18.16
C GLU A 249 -14.72 -6.18 17.82
N PHE A 250 -14.23 -6.09 16.58
CA PHE A 250 -13.17 -6.89 16.03
C PHE A 250 -12.03 -5.99 15.52
N PHE A 251 -10.82 -6.53 15.55
CA PHE A 251 -9.61 -5.88 15.05
C PHE A 251 -9.10 -6.71 13.86
N VAL A 252 -8.86 -6.04 12.73
CA VAL A 252 -8.49 -6.67 11.46
C VAL A 252 -7.09 -6.23 11.09
N GLU A 253 -6.23 -7.18 10.77
CA GLU A 253 -4.88 -6.93 10.24
C GLU A 253 -4.73 -7.48 8.81
N GLY A 254 -3.92 -6.80 7.99
CA GLY A 254 -3.45 -7.31 6.71
C GLY A 254 -2.19 -8.14 6.91
N LEU A 255 -2.09 -9.27 6.21
CA LEU A 255 -0.95 -10.19 6.30
C LEU A 255 -0.03 -10.12 5.07
N ARG A 256 -0.51 -9.52 3.97
CA ARG A 256 0.20 -9.46 2.69
C ARG A 256 -0.09 -8.15 1.98
N PHE A 257 0.95 -7.51 1.46
CA PHE A 257 0.84 -6.39 0.54
C PHE A 257 0.21 -6.81 -0.80
N PRO A 258 -0.40 -5.87 -1.55
CA PRO A 258 -0.73 -6.08 -2.96
C PRO A 258 0.47 -6.63 -3.74
N ASP A 259 0.23 -7.57 -4.63
CA ASP A 259 1.26 -8.28 -5.40
C ASP A 259 0.69 -8.78 -6.75
N ASP A 260 1.53 -9.45 -7.54
CA ASP A 260 1.19 -10.00 -8.87
C ASP A 260 -0.13 -10.81 -8.91
N SER A 261 -0.40 -11.52 -7.83
CA SER A 261 -1.50 -12.47 -7.63
C SER A 261 -2.56 -11.94 -6.66
N PHE A 262 -2.39 -10.72 -6.15
CA PHE A 262 -3.28 -10.12 -5.15
C PHE A 262 -3.47 -8.62 -5.37
N ASN A 263 -4.68 -8.23 -5.77
CA ASN A 263 -5.03 -6.84 -6.07
C ASN A 263 -5.23 -5.93 -4.85
N GLY A 264 -4.98 -6.43 -3.64
CA GLY A 264 -5.18 -5.70 -2.38
C GLY A 264 -6.59 -5.75 -1.79
N LEU A 265 -7.58 -6.37 -2.45
CA LEU A 265 -8.96 -6.42 -1.94
C LEU A 265 -9.25 -7.71 -1.18
N VAL A 266 -9.83 -7.58 0.01
CA VAL A 266 -10.27 -8.70 0.85
C VAL A 266 -11.69 -8.44 1.34
N THR A 267 -12.44 -9.53 1.59
CA THR A 267 -13.82 -9.42 2.07
C THR A 267 -14.05 -10.22 3.34
N ILE A 268 -14.84 -9.65 4.25
CA ILE A 268 -15.29 -10.33 5.47
C ILE A 268 -16.82 -10.30 5.46
N ASN A 269 -17.42 -11.44 5.80
CA ASN A 269 -18.86 -11.64 5.73
C ASN A 269 -19.41 -12.04 7.09
N VAL A 270 -20.62 -11.57 7.41
CA VAL A 270 -21.46 -12.18 8.45
C VAL A 270 -22.68 -12.80 7.79
N SER A 271 -22.96 -14.06 8.10
CA SER A 271 -24.13 -14.76 7.62
C SER A 271 -24.98 -15.25 8.78
N LEU A 272 -26.30 -15.14 8.61
CA LEU A 272 -27.28 -15.81 9.45
C LEU A 272 -27.65 -17.13 8.78
N LEU A 273 -27.54 -18.23 9.52
CA LEU A 273 -27.76 -19.59 9.05
C LEU A 273 -29.05 -20.15 9.64
N GLU A 274 -29.90 -20.69 8.78
CA GLU A 274 -31.14 -21.39 9.13
C GLU A 274 -30.90 -22.90 9.23
N PRO A 275 -31.36 -23.56 10.31
CA PRO A 275 -31.29 -25.00 10.43
C PRO A 275 -32.30 -25.66 9.48
N VAL A 276 -31.92 -26.77 8.85
CA VAL A 276 -32.82 -27.53 7.96
C VAL A 276 -33.20 -28.87 8.60
N ALA A 277 -32.24 -29.79 8.68
CA ALA A 277 -32.38 -31.06 9.38
C ALA A 277 -31.00 -31.58 9.77
N GLU A 278 -30.96 -32.54 10.69
CA GLU A 278 -29.70 -33.21 11.05
C GLU A 278 -29.05 -33.86 9.82
N GLY A 279 -27.76 -33.59 9.60
CA GLY A 279 -27.01 -34.06 8.43
C GLY A 279 -27.18 -33.22 7.16
N ILE A 280 -28.04 -32.20 7.15
CA ILE A 280 -28.19 -31.25 6.04
C ILE A 280 -27.46 -29.94 6.39
N PRO A 281 -26.60 -29.41 5.50
CA PRO A 281 -25.95 -28.11 5.72
C PRO A 281 -26.96 -27.01 5.99
N GLN A 282 -26.66 -26.14 6.95
CA GLN A 282 -27.49 -24.97 7.24
C GLN A 282 -27.54 -24.03 6.03
N THR A 283 -28.66 -23.33 5.87
CA THR A 283 -28.89 -22.43 4.73
C THR A 283 -28.58 -20.98 5.12
N PRO A 284 -27.71 -20.25 4.40
CA PRO A 284 -27.52 -18.83 4.64
C PRO A 284 -28.74 -18.03 4.18
N ILE A 285 -29.43 -17.37 5.11
CA ILE A 285 -30.67 -16.61 4.84
C ILE A 285 -30.45 -15.10 4.77
N PHE A 286 -29.32 -14.65 5.30
CA PHE A 286 -28.85 -13.27 5.23
C PHE A 286 -27.33 -13.28 5.20
N THR A 287 -26.76 -12.40 4.39
CA THR A 287 -25.32 -12.14 4.40
C THR A 287 -25.09 -10.65 4.23
N ASP A 288 -24.29 -10.09 5.12
CA ASP A 288 -23.75 -8.74 5.00
C ASP A 288 -22.22 -8.83 4.85
N THR A 289 -21.68 -7.95 4.01
CA THR A 289 -20.29 -8.04 3.53
C THR A 289 -19.62 -6.69 3.68
N VAL A 290 -18.38 -6.69 4.16
CA VAL A 290 -17.50 -5.54 4.15
C VAL A 290 -16.26 -5.84 3.32
N ALA A 291 -15.77 -4.84 2.60
CA ALA A 291 -14.57 -4.91 1.79
C ALA A 291 -13.48 -4.00 2.37
N PHE A 292 -12.25 -4.51 2.42
CA PHE A 292 -11.06 -3.73 2.74
C PHE A 292 -10.13 -3.69 1.55
N ARG A 293 -9.44 -2.56 1.36
CA ARG A 293 -8.22 -2.49 0.56
C ARG A 293 -7.01 -2.44 1.47
N VAL A 294 -6.10 -3.38 1.28
CA VAL A 294 -4.77 -3.35 1.89
C VAL A 294 -3.99 -2.16 1.34
N ALA A 295 -3.43 -1.35 2.24
CA ALA A 295 -2.64 -0.18 1.90
C ALA A 295 -1.38 -0.58 1.11
N PRO A 296 -1.05 0.12 0.02
CA PRO A 296 0.16 -0.13 -0.74
C PRO A 296 1.40 0.36 0.02
N TRP A 297 2.56 -0.20 -0.32
CA TRP A 297 3.85 0.37 0.05
C TRP A 297 4.20 1.57 -0.85
N ILE A 298 4.64 2.67 -0.25
CA ILE A 298 4.85 3.95 -0.94
C ILE A 298 6.25 4.50 -0.65
N MET A 299 7.03 4.79 -1.70
CA MET A 299 8.37 5.39 -1.62
C MET A 299 8.34 6.90 -1.39
N THR A 300 9.45 7.45 -0.89
CA THR A 300 9.60 8.89 -0.66
C THR A 300 10.68 9.54 -1.55
N PRO A 301 10.36 10.51 -2.42
CA PRO A 301 11.36 11.16 -3.27
C PRO A 301 12.28 12.08 -2.47
N ASN A 302 13.45 12.39 -3.06
CA ASN A 302 14.46 13.29 -2.51
C ASN A 302 13.94 14.71 -2.17
N THR A 303 12.79 15.11 -2.73
CA THR A 303 12.11 16.37 -2.43
C THR A 303 11.31 16.38 -1.13
N LEU A 304 11.05 15.23 -0.50
CA LEU A 304 10.36 15.19 0.79
C LEU A 304 11.32 15.51 1.95
N PRO A 305 10.80 16.11 3.04
CA PRO A 305 11.63 16.48 4.18
C PRO A 305 12.33 15.26 4.81
N PRO A 306 13.66 15.30 4.96
CA PRO A 306 14.42 14.23 5.61
C PRO A 306 14.10 14.17 7.12
N VAL A 307 14.23 12.97 7.69
CA VAL A 307 14.05 12.68 9.12
C VAL A 307 15.33 12.11 9.71
N SER A 308 15.81 11.01 9.13
CA SER A 308 16.95 10.24 9.62
C SER A 308 17.85 9.85 8.45
N VAL A 309 19.16 9.92 8.65
CA VAL A 309 20.18 9.49 7.69
C VAL A 309 20.91 8.27 8.23
N PHE A 310 20.94 7.21 7.45
CA PHE A 310 21.57 5.94 7.73
C PHE A 310 22.89 5.83 6.97
N VAL A 311 23.96 5.42 7.64
CA VAL A 311 25.28 5.29 7.04
C VAL A 311 26.08 4.17 7.70
N CYS A 312 26.88 3.43 6.94
CA CYS A 312 27.77 2.41 7.47
C CYS A 312 29.10 2.97 7.98
N SER A 313 29.55 2.52 9.15
CA SER A 313 30.95 2.68 9.56
C SER A 313 31.80 1.52 9.06
N VAL A 314 32.82 1.80 8.25
CA VAL A 314 33.78 0.80 7.76
C VAL A 314 35.22 1.20 8.13
N LYS A 315 36.23 0.43 7.72
CA LYS A 315 37.61 0.61 8.19
C LYS A 315 38.24 1.94 7.77
N ASP A 316 37.89 2.41 6.58
CA ASP A 316 38.58 3.44 5.81
C ASP A 316 37.75 4.71 5.55
N ASN A 317 36.53 4.83 6.11
CA ASN A 317 35.61 5.94 5.84
C ASN A 317 35.49 6.98 6.98
N TYR A 318 36.47 7.11 7.87
CA TYR A 318 36.38 8.03 9.02
C TYR A 318 36.15 9.51 8.62
N LEU A 319 36.87 10.00 7.60
CA LEU A 319 36.71 11.38 7.13
C LEU A 319 35.32 11.60 6.52
N PHE A 320 34.88 10.67 5.67
CA PHE A 320 33.54 10.65 5.10
C PHE A 320 32.45 10.73 6.18
N LEU A 321 32.52 9.88 7.21
CA LEU A 321 31.56 9.90 8.32
C LEU A 321 31.53 11.24 9.06
N LYS A 322 32.68 11.88 9.23
CA LYS A 322 32.77 13.19 9.87
C LYS A 322 32.08 14.27 9.03
N GLU A 323 32.29 14.25 7.71
CA GLU A 323 31.68 15.20 6.78
C GLU A 323 30.16 14.98 6.65
N ILE A 324 29.72 13.73 6.56
CA ILE A 324 28.30 13.35 6.61
C ILE A 324 27.66 13.83 7.91
N LYS A 325 28.31 13.59 9.06
CA LYS A 325 27.79 14.06 10.34
C LYS A 325 27.60 15.58 10.37
N ASN A 326 28.59 16.34 9.89
CA ASN A 326 28.47 17.80 9.82
C ASN A 326 27.31 18.25 8.91
N LEU A 327 27.11 17.57 7.77
CA LEU A 327 25.99 17.84 6.86
C LEU A 327 24.64 17.54 7.53
N VAL A 328 24.54 16.40 8.21
CA VAL A 328 23.32 15.96 8.91
C VAL A 328 22.97 16.91 10.06
N ASP A 329 23.99 17.33 10.84
CA ASP A 329 23.84 18.31 11.91
C ASP A 329 23.35 19.66 11.35
N LYS A 330 23.88 20.10 10.20
CA LYS A 330 23.44 21.33 9.51
C LYS A 330 21.99 21.25 9.02
N ALA A 331 21.57 20.07 8.55
CA ALA A 331 20.21 19.80 8.09
C ALA A 331 19.22 19.50 9.23
N ASN A 332 19.67 19.47 10.48
CA ASN A 332 18.87 19.16 11.67
C ASN A 332 18.14 17.80 11.56
N CYS A 333 18.83 16.79 11.02
CA CYS A 333 18.33 15.42 10.88
C CYS A 333 18.98 14.50 11.92
N LYS A 334 18.39 13.34 12.18
CA LYS A 334 19.02 12.29 13.00
C LYS A 334 20.04 11.51 12.16
N ILE A 335 21.11 11.01 12.78
CA ILE A 335 22.08 10.12 12.14
C ILE A 335 22.09 8.76 12.82
N HIS A 336 22.02 7.69 12.03
CA HIS A 336 22.13 6.30 12.45
C HIS A 336 23.35 5.68 11.78
N VAL A 337 24.34 5.31 12.59
CA VAL A 337 25.60 4.74 12.08
C VAL A 337 25.60 3.24 12.31
N CYS A 338 25.47 2.46 11.24
CA CYS A 338 25.57 1.00 11.30
C CYS A 338 27.02 0.59 11.59
N SER A 339 27.21 -0.14 12.69
CA SER A 339 28.54 -0.57 13.12
C SER A 339 29.12 -1.68 12.24
N ARG A 340 30.46 -1.86 12.30
CA ARG A 340 31.18 -2.90 11.55
C ARG A 340 30.73 -4.33 11.86
N TYR A 341 30.24 -4.55 13.08
CA TYR A 341 29.75 -5.87 13.49
C TYR A 341 28.51 -6.26 12.68
N MET A 342 27.60 -5.31 12.47
CA MET A 342 26.37 -5.54 11.73
C MET A 342 26.59 -5.51 10.22
N ASN A 343 27.32 -4.52 9.70
CA ASN A 343 27.48 -4.37 8.25
C ASN A 343 28.48 -5.34 7.60
N ARG A 344 29.34 -6.00 8.38
CA ARG A 344 30.35 -6.96 7.87
C ARG A 344 31.23 -6.40 6.76
N SER A 345 31.60 -5.12 6.87
CA SER A 345 32.36 -4.31 5.89
C SER A 345 31.60 -3.91 4.62
N ASP A 346 30.31 -4.23 4.53
CA ASP A 346 29.43 -3.67 3.52
C ASP A 346 29.16 -2.20 3.83
N ARG A 347 29.35 -1.36 2.81
CA ARG A 347 29.27 0.10 2.92
C ARG A 347 28.05 0.68 2.23
N TRP A 348 27.31 -0.15 1.49
CA TRP A 348 26.28 0.27 0.55
C TRP A 348 24.91 0.25 1.22
N MET A 349 24.68 1.21 2.13
CA MET A 349 23.41 1.33 2.86
C MET A 349 22.22 1.57 1.91
N GLN A 350 22.44 2.24 0.78
CA GLN A 350 21.42 2.49 -0.24
C GLN A 350 21.02 1.21 -0.99
N ASP A 351 21.95 0.27 -1.14
CA ASP A 351 21.72 -0.91 -2.00
C ASP A 351 20.85 -1.98 -1.35
N GLU A 352 20.86 -2.07 -0.02
CA GLU A 352 20.18 -3.15 0.70
C GLU A 352 18.73 -2.82 1.04
N ILE A 353 18.42 -1.54 1.31
CA ILE A 353 17.10 -1.14 1.82
C ILE A 353 16.56 0.06 1.09
N GLU A 354 15.23 0.16 1.02
CA GLU A 354 14.52 1.34 0.55
C GLU A 354 13.46 1.73 1.58
N PHE A 355 13.46 2.99 2.00
CA PHE A 355 12.50 3.48 2.99
C PHE A 355 11.19 3.90 2.32
N GLY A 356 10.14 3.15 2.58
CA GLY A 356 8.77 3.55 2.25
C GLY A 356 7.91 3.76 3.49
N TYR A 357 6.61 3.87 3.27
CA TYR A 357 5.60 3.93 4.32
C TYR A 357 4.28 3.30 3.88
N ILE A 358 3.45 2.96 4.86
CA ILE A 358 2.04 2.61 4.68
C ILE A 358 1.15 3.57 5.46
N GLN A 359 -0.09 3.73 5.04
CA GLN A 359 -1.00 4.68 5.68
C GLN A 359 -2.47 4.25 5.56
N ALA A 360 -3.20 4.42 6.64
CA ALA A 360 -4.64 4.32 6.74
C ALA A 360 -5.20 5.60 7.42
N PRO A 361 -6.52 5.77 7.51
CA PRO A 361 -7.10 6.91 8.22
C PRO A 361 -6.72 6.98 9.70
N HIS A 362 -6.62 5.83 10.36
CA HIS A 362 -6.38 5.71 11.81
C HIS A 362 -4.88 5.70 12.18
N LYS A 363 -4.01 5.13 11.33
CA LYS A 363 -2.57 4.98 11.61
C LYS A 363 -1.74 4.95 10.33
N GLY A 364 -0.43 5.13 10.46
CA GLY A 364 0.52 4.90 9.38
C GLY A 364 1.95 4.98 9.90
N PHE A 365 2.84 4.15 9.36
CA PHE A 365 4.21 4.02 9.82
C PHE A 365 5.18 3.73 8.65
N PRO A 366 6.48 4.01 8.80
CA PRO A 366 7.51 3.66 7.83
C PRO A 366 7.65 2.14 7.67
N VAL A 367 7.94 1.69 6.45
CA VAL A 367 8.18 0.28 6.14
C VAL A 367 9.41 0.18 5.25
N VAL A 368 10.43 -0.55 5.70
CA VAL A 368 11.60 -0.87 4.87
C VAL A 368 11.23 -1.98 3.89
N LEU A 369 11.47 -1.73 2.60
CA LEU A 369 11.63 -2.78 1.61
C LEU A 369 13.10 -3.22 1.64
N ASP A 370 13.32 -4.52 1.81
CA ASP A 370 14.61 -5.18 1.84
C ASP A 370 14.91 -5.84 0.49
N SER A 371 16.11 -5.59 -0.04
CA SER A 371 16.53 -6.02 -1.37
C SER A 371 16.98 -7.48 -1.35
N PRO A 372 16.67 -8.26 -2.39
CA PRO A 372 17.21 -9.62 -2.54
C PRO A 372 18.73 -9.64 -2.84
N ARG A 373 19.40 -8.47 -2.84
CA ARG A 373 20.87 -8.35 -2.92
C ARG A 373 21.58 -9.20 -1.87
N ASP A 374 21.04 -9.22 -0.66
CA ASP A 374 21.38 -10.15 0.42
C ASP A 374 22.89 -10.14 0.80
N GLY A 375 23.47 -8.94 0.87
CA GLY A 375 24.91 -8.74 1.05
C GLY A 375 25.38 -8.78 2.50
N GLY A 376 26.38 -7.95 2.84
CA GLY A 376 26.84 -7.85 4.23
C GLY A 376 25.81 -7.17 5.13
N LEU A 377 24.81 -6.48 4.57
CA LEU A 377 23.74 -5.81 5.30
C LEU A 377 22.45 -6.62 5.46
N ARG A 378 22.32 -7.85 4.94
CA ARG A 378 21.09 -8.67 4.97
C ARG A 378 20.35 -8.81 6.30
N ASP A 379 21.07 -8.66 7.42
CA ASP A 379 20.49 -8.79 8.76
C ASP A 379 20.10 -7.44 9.37
N PHE A 380 20.58 -6.33 8.78
CA PHE A 380 20.36 -4.97 9.26
C PHE A 380 18.87 -4.56 9.28
N PRO A 381 18.06 -4.81 8.23
CA PRO A 381 16.64 -4.45 8.23
C PRO A 381 15.89 -5.12 9.38
N ILE A 382 16.15 -6.41 9.61
CA ILE A 382 15.43 -7.22 10.59
C ILE A 382 15.93 -6.95 12.02
N LYS A 383 17.24 -6.76 12.21
CA LYS A 383 17.84 -6.63 13.55
C LYS A 383 17.90 -5.22 14.09
N GLU A 384 18.05 -4.21 13.22
CA GLU A 384 18.27 -2.82 13.64
C GLU A 384 17.10 -1.88 13.26
N ILE A 385 16.27 -2.24 12.27
CA ILE A 385 15.16 -1.39 11.82
C ILE A 385 13.80 -1.92 12.30
N LEU A 386 13.47 -3.19 12.04
CA LEU A 386 12.20 -3.80 12.42
C LEU A 386 11.95 -3.63 13.93
N GLY A 387 10.83 -3.00 14.26
CA GLY A 387 10.46 -2.68 15.64
C GLY A 387 9.11 -1.97 15.69
N PRO A 388 8.73 -1.42 16.85
CA PRO A 388 7.43 -0.75 17.00
C PRO A 388 7.31 0.43 16.05
N ASP A 389 6.19 0.52 15.32
CA ASP A 389 5.93 1.53 14.28
C ASP A 389 7.04 1.59 13.20
N PHE A 390 7.71 0.48 12.91
CA PHE A 390 8.66 0.38 11.80
C PHE A 390 8.60 -1.00 11.14
N GLY A 391 7.90 -1.06 10.00
CA GLY A 391 7.62 -2.29 9.29
C GLY A 391 8.76 -2.81 8.42
N TYR A 392 8.65 -4.08 8.05
CA TYR A 392 9.57 -4.79 7.17
C TYR A 392 8.81 -5.49 6.04
N VAL A 393 9.39 -5.52 4.85
CA VAL A 393 8.92 -6.35 3.74
C VAL A 393 10.09 -6.71 2.83
N THR A 394 10.11 -7.93 2.29
CA THR A 394 11.11 -8.38 1.29
C THR A 394 10.43 -9.13 0.14
N ARG A 395 11.15 -9.32 -0.98
CA ARG A 395 10.76 -10.17 -2.11
C ARG A 395 11.94 -10.97 -2.63
N GLU A 396 11.90 -12.26 -2.35
CA GLU A 396 12.93 -13.20 -2.76
C GLU A 396 12.60 -13.90 -4.09
N PRO A 397 13.50 -13.87 -5.10
CA PRO A 397 13.29 -14.61 -6.34
C PRO A 397 13.48 -16.12 -6.12
N LEU A 398 12.50 -16.92 -6.57
CA LEU A 398 12.55 -18.38 -6.42
C LEU A 398 13.55 -19.06 -7.37
N PHE A 399 13.69 -18.53 -8.59
CA PHE A 399 14.49 -19.14 -9.66
C PHE A 399 15.38 -18.15 -10.41
N GLU A 400 15.03 -16.86 -10.38
CA GLU A 400 15.78 -15.82 -11.09
C GLU A 400 17.05 -15.48 -10.32
N VAL A 401 18.13 -15.20 -11.06
CA VAL A 401 19.41 -14.83 -10.47
C VAL A 401 19.38 -13.35 -10.14
N VAL A 402 19.65 -13.02 -8.88
CA VAL A 402 19.85 -11.64 -8.42
C VAL A 402 21.06 -11.04 -9.12
N THR A 403 20.90 -9.82 -9.63
CA THR A 403 21.96 -9.07 -10.31
C THR A 403 22.22 -7.73 -9.62
N SER A 404 23.21 -6.99 -10.09
CA SER A 404 23.45 -5.62 -9.60
C SER A 404 22.23 -4.69 -9.75
N LEU A 405 21.32 -4.96 -10.69
CA LEU A 405 20.12 -4.15 -10.89
C LEU A 405 19.03 -4.40 -9.83
N ASP A 406 19.20 -5.39 -8.94
CA ASP A 406 18.31 -5.65 -7.82
C ASP A 406 18.67 -4.85 -6.55
N SER A 407 19.87 -4.26 -6.51
CA SER A 407 20.23 -3.29 -5.46
C SER A 407 19.35 -2.04 -5.55
N PHE A 408 19.02 -1.44 -4.42
CA PHE A 408 18.10 -0.30 -4.38
C PHE A 408 18.71 1.07 -4.67
N GLY A 409 20.02 1.19 -4.96
CA GLY A 409 20.52 2.30 -5.78
C GLY A 409 19.87 2.35 -7.19
N ASN A 410 19.33 1.21 -7.65
CA ASN A 410 18.57 1.09 -8.88
C ASN A 410 17.04 1.28 -8.71
N LEU A 411 16.57 1.69 -7.53
CA LEU A 411 15.16 1.90 -7.21
C LEU A 411 14.98 3.32 -6.65
N GLU A 412 14.47 4.22 -7.47
CA GLU A 412 14.25 5.63 -7.12
C GLU A 412 12.79 6.02 -7.30
N VAL A 413 12.43 7.24 -6.87
CA VAL A 413 11.10 7.79 -7.12
C VAL A 413 11.16 9.28 -7.44
N SER A 414 10.42 9.68 -8.46
CA SER A 414 10.29 11.08 -8.85
C SER A 414 9.41 11.87 -7.87
N PRO A 415 9.56 13.21 -7.82
CA PRO A 415 8.59 14.08 -7.14
C PRO A 415 7.19 14.01 -7.77
N PRO A 416 6.14 14.56 -7.13
CA PRO A 416 4.82 14.65 -7.73
C PRO A 416 4.82 15.38 -9.09
N VAL A 417 4.16 14.80 -10.09
CA VAL A 417 4.14 15.30 -11.47
C VAL A 417 2.75 15.20 -12.09
N THR A 418 2.52 15.98 -13.14
CA THR A 418 1.32 15.89 -14.00
C THR A 418 1.76 15.67 -15.43
N VAL A 419 1.26 14.60 -16.05
CA VAL A 419 1.71 14.14 -17.36
C VAL A 419 0.50 14.05 -18.28
N ARG A 420 0.46 14.88 -19.32
CA ARG A 420 -0.64 14.91 -20.32
C ARG A 420 -2.03 14.97 -19.67
N GLY A 421 -2.17 15.68 -18.55
CA GLY A 421 -3.42 15.84 -17.80
C GLY A 421 -3.70 14.77 -16.73
N LYS A 422 -2.87 13.72 -16.62
CA LYS A 422 -2.94 12.74 -15.52
C LYS A 422 -2.01 13.17 -14.38
N GLU A 423 -2.56 13.27 -13.18
CA GLU A 423 -1.79 13.60 -11.98
C GLU A 423 -1.20 12.34 -11.33
N TYR A 424 0.07 12.42 -10.94
CA TYR A 424 0.78 11.43 -10.12
C TYR A 424 1.20 12.13 -8.82
N PRO A 425 0.28 12.30 -7.86
CA PRO A 425 0.50 13.13 -6.68
C PRO A 425 1.50 12.54 -5.68
N LEU A 426 1.86 11.26 -5.84
CA LEU A 426 2.89 10.56 -5.06
C LEU A 426 4.18 10.35 -5.88
N GLY A 427 4.27 10.96 -7.06
CA GLY A 427 5.35 10.74 -8.02
C GLY A 427 5.25 9.40 -8.72
N ARG A 428 6.32 9.05 -9.45
CA ARG A 428 6.46 7.78 -10.17
C ARG A 428 7.78 7.10 -9.85
N ILE A 429 7.74 5.81 -9.54
CA ILE A 429 8.92 4.97 -9.29
C ILE A 429 9.75 4.88 -10.57
N LEU A 430 11.07 4.90 -10.43
CA LEU A 430 12.05 4.81 -11.50
C LEU A 430 12.96 3.62 -11.21
N ILE A 431 13.00 2.65 -12.12
CA ILE A 431 13.89 1.48 -12.00
C ILE A 431 14.74 1.32 -13.25
N GLY A 432 16.02 1.00 -13.09
CA GLY A 432 16.90 0.77 -14.22
C GLY A 432 16.77 -0.64 -14.80
N SER A 433 16.89 -0.73 -16.13
CA SER A 433 16.68 -1.91 -16.95
C SER A 433 17.64 -1.90 -18.15
N SER A 434 17.51 -2.90 -19.02
CA SER A 434 18.20 -3.01 -20.30
C SER A 434 17.24 -2.75 -21.46
N PHE A 435 17.77 -2.55 -22.68
CA PHE A 435 16.91 -2.41 -23.85
C PHE A 435 16.11 -3.69 -24.11
N PRO A 436 14.83 -3.61 -24.53
CA PRO A 436 14.00 -4.80 -24.79
C PRO A 436 14.60 -5.78 -25.80
N THR A 437 15.45 -5.30 -26.72
CA THR A 437 16.11 -6.11 -27.75
C THR A 437 17.44 -6.71 -27.31
N SER A 438 17.92 -6.41 -26.10
CA SER A 438 19.17 -6.92 -25.55
C SER A 438 18.90 -7.96 -24.47
N ALA A 439 19.70 -9.04 -24.44
CA ALA A 439 19.75 -9.97 -23.31
C ALA A 439 20.55 -9.35 -22.14
N GLY A 440 20.22 -8.11 -21.76
CA GLY A 440 20.90 -7.37 -20.70
C GLY A 440 20.34 -7.70 -19.32
N ARG A 441 20.92 -7.11 -18.27
CA ARG A 441 20.43 -7.26 -16.90
C ARG A 441 19.07 -6.58 -16.75
N ARG A 442 18.28 -7.04 -15.79
CA ARG A 442 17.03 -6.39 -15.35
C ARG A 442 16.81 -6.73 -13.88
N MET A 443 16.17 -5.83 -13.14
CA MET A 443 15.65 -6.14 -11.82
C MET A 443 14.73 -7.37 -11.91
N THR A 444 14.83 -8.25 -10.92
CA THR A 444 14.06 -9.49 -10.85
C THR A 444 12.57 -9.24 -10.97
N LYS A 445 11.86 -10.18 -11.59
CA LYS A 445 10.42 -10.10 -11.84
C LYS A 445 9.64 -9.90 -10.55
N VAL A 446 10.01 -10.61 -9.48
CA VAL A 446 9.29 -10.59 -8.20
C VAL A 446 9.30 -9.19 -7.56
N VAL A 447 10.42 -8.47 -7.62
CA VAL A 447 10.50 -7.09 -7.11
C VAL A 447 9.72 -6.14 -8.04
N ARG A 448 9.90 -6.27 -9.37
CA ARG A 448 9.15 -5.45 -10.33
C ARG A 448 7.64 -5.61 -10.16
N ASP A 449 7.14 -6.83 -10.12
CA ASP A 449 5.71 -7.11 -9.98
C ASP A 449 5.16 -6.53 -8.68
N PHE A 450 5.90 -6.68 -7.56
CA PHE A 450 5.54 -6.05 -6.31
C PHE A 450 5.39 -4.53 -6.46
N LEU A 451 6.37 -3.84 -7.07
CA LEU A 451 6.30 -2.39 -7.28
C LEU A 451 5.12 -1.97 -8.18
N TYR A 452 4.86 -2.71 -9.26
CA TYR A 452 3.71 -2.46 -10.14
C TYR A 452 2.37 -2.70 -9.43
N ALA A 453 2.28 -3.72 -8.57
CA ALA A 453 1.06 -4.06 -7.84
C ALA A 453 0.63 -2.99 -6.82
N GLN A 454 1.55 -2.12 -6.39
CA GLN A 454 1.24 -1.01 -5.49
C GLN A 454 0.39 0.07 -6.17
N GLN A 455 0.40 0.16 -7.51
CA GLN A 455 -0.38 1.04 -8.39
C GLN A 455 -0.13 2.55 -8.24
N VAL A 456 -0.02 3.07 -7.02
CA VAL A 456 -0.11 4.50 -6.71
C VAL A 456 1.11 5.34 -7.11
N GLN A 457 2.23 4.69 -7.46
CA GLN A 457 3.45 5.33 -7.99
C GLN A 457 3.87 4.77 -9.35
N ALA A 458 2.98 4.06 -10.07
CA ALA A 458 3.08 3.64 -11.47
C ALA A 458 4.52 3.64 -12.08
N PRO A 459 5.32 2.58 -11.83
CA PRO A 459 6.74 2.54 -12.17
C PRO A 459 7.07 2.83 -13.64
N VAL A 460 8.26 3.38 -13.89
CA VAL A 460 8.87 3.65 -15.19
C VAL A 460 10.23 2.95 -15.25
N GLU A 461 10.47 2.20 -16.32
CA GLU A 461 11.79 1.58 -16.55
C GLU A 461 12.70 2.52 -17.35
N LEU A 462 13.89 2.76 -16.81
CA LEU A 462 14.97 3.53 -17.40
C LEU A 462 16.04 2.58 -17.96
N TYR A 463 16.94 3.10 -18.78
CA TYR A 463 18.10 2.36 -19.28
C TYR A 463 19.31 2.63 -18.40
N SER A 464 19.61 1.72 -17.48
CA SER A 464 20.79 1.77 -16.61
C SER A 464 21.84 0.74 -16.98
N ASP A 465 21.48 -0.30 -17.75
CA ASP A 465 22.39 -1.41 -18.04
C ASP A 465 23.64 -0.99 -18.81
N TRP A 466 23.75 0.24 -19.35
CA TRP A 466 25.01 0.75 -19.93
C TRP A 466 26.11 1.02 -18.89
N LEU A 467 25.76 1.14 -17.60
CA LEU A 467 26.70 1.30 -16.48
C LEU A 467 27.18 -0.06 -15.95
N THR A 468 28.42 -0.10 -15.44
CA THR A 468 29.00 -1.32 -14.87
C THR A 468 28.21 -1.78 -13.64
N VAL A 469 27.90 -0.85 -12.73
CA VAL A 469 27.03 -1.12 -11.57
C VAL A 469 25.57 -1.20 -12.04
N GLY A 470 25.11 -0.23 -12.82
CA GLY A 470 23.83 -0.35 -13.52
C GLY A 470 22.67 0.25 -12.75
N HIS A 471 22.91 1.30 -11.96
CA HIS A 471 21.93 1.94 -11.11
C HIS A 471 21.46 3.28 -11.69
N VAL A 472 20.24 3.69 -11.36
CA VAL A 472 19.67 4.96 -11.85
C VAL A 472 20.21 6.17 -11.08
N ASP A 473 20.54 5.99 -9.79
CA ASP A 473 21.14 7.03 -8.94
C ASP A 473 22.52 7.51 -9.44
N GLU A 474 23.16 6.74 -10.33
CA GLU A 474 24.41 7.10 -10.99
C GLU A 474 24.22 8.22 -12.04
N PHE A 475 23.03 8.46 -12.58
CA PHE A 475 22.88 9.45 -13.66
C PHE A 475 21.69 10.39 -13.52
N VAL A 476 20.78 10.15 -12.58
CA VAL A 476 19.67 11.05 -12.28
C VAL A 476 19.46 11.23 -10.79
N THR A 477 19.17 12.46 -10.36
CA THR A 477 18.60 12.75 -9.03
C THR A 477 17.63 13.93 -9.09
N PHE A 478 16.92 14.18 -8.01
CA PHE A 478 15.97 15.29 -7.89
C PHE A 478 16.27 16.15 -6.67
N VAL A 479 16.28 17.47 -6.88
CA VAL A 479 16.45 18.44 -5.80
C VAL A 479 15.23 19.35 -5.69
N PRO A 480 14.76 19.68 -4.48
CA PRO A 480 13.69 20.65 -4.32
C PRO A 480 14.20 22.05 -4.67
N ILE A 481 13.29 22.98 -4.98
CA ILE A 481 13.60 24.41 -4.97
C ILE A 481 13.11 24.97 -3.64
N PRO A 482 14.01 25.33 -2.70
CA PRO A 482 13.63 25.85 -1.39
C PRO A 482 12.57 26.96 -1.45
N GLY A 483 11.53 26.82 -0.62
CA GLY A 483 10.42 27.77 -0.54
C GLY A 483 9.40 27.68 -1.68
N LYS A 484 9.57 26.76 -2.65
CA LYS A 484 8.62 26.53 -3.75
C LYS A 484 8.19 25.07 -3.79
N LYS A 485 6.95 24.80 -4.23
CA LYS A 485 6.48 23.45 -4.58
C LYS A 485 6.97 23.06 -5.98
N GLN A 486 8.27 23.18 -6.21
CA GLN A 486 8.93 22.90 -7.50
C GLN A 486 10.24 22.15 -7.24
N PHE A 487 10.73 21.46 -8.27
CA PHE A 487 11.98 20.71 -8.21
C PHE A 487 12.81 20.92 -9.48
N ARG A 488 14.04 20.42 -9.46
CA ARG A 488 14.88 20.23 -10.64
C ARG A 488 15.34 18.80 -10.71
N MET A 489 15.33 18.25 -11.92
CA MET A 489 15.99 16.99 -12.23
C MET A 489 17.44 17.29 -12.57
N LEU A 490 18.37 16.64 -11.89
CA LEU A 490 19.80 16.75 -12.16
C LEU A 490 20.20 15.52 -12.97
N MET A 491 20.84 15.73 -14.12
CA MET A 491 21.29 14.65 -15.01
C MET A 491 22.81 14.71 -15.17
N ALA A 492 23.47 13.56 -15.10
CA ALA A 492 24.89 13.47 -15.42
C ALA A 492 25.10 13.86 -16.88
N SER A 493 26.17 14.60 -17.21
CA SER A 493 26.37 15.11 -18.57
C SER A 493 27.85 15.14 -18.98
N PRO A 494 28.30 14.12 -19.73
CA PRO A 494 29.59 14.15 -20.41
C PRO A 494 29.77 15.33 -21.36
N SER A 495 28.74 15.69 -22.11
CA SER A 495 28.78 16.82 -23.03
C SER A 495 29.00 18.15 -22.31
N ALA A 496 28.35 18.38 -21.15
CA ALA A 496 28.58 19.54 -20.31
C ALA A 496 30.03 19.58 -19.78
N CYS A 497 30.57 18.43 -19.37
CA CYS A 497 31.97 18.35 -18.90
C CYS A 497 32.98 18.66 -20.02
N TYR A 498 32.83 18.07 -21.20
CA TYR A 498 33.70 18.37 -22.35
C TYR A 498 33.60 19.83 -22.79
N LYS A 499 32.40 20.42 -22.77
CA LYS A 499 32.21 21.84 -23.07
C LYS A 499 32.97 22.71 -22.06
N PHE A 500 32.76 22.45 -20.77
CA PHE A 500 33.41 23.17 -19.68
C PHE A 500 34.94 23.05 -19.76
N PHE A 501 35.48 21.85 -19.98
CA PHE A 501 36.93 21.64 -20.14
C PHE A 501 37.51 22.35 -21.37
N ARG A 502 36.77 22.42 -22.48
CA ARG A 502 37.20 23.20 -23.66
C ARG A 502 37.22 24.70 -23.38
N GLU A 503 36.27 25.21 -22.61
CA GLU A 503 36.26 26.62 -22.16
C GLU A 503 37.45 26.89 -21.24
N THR A 504 37.67 26.03 -20.24
CA THR A 504 38.84 26.07 -19.36
C THR A 504 40.17 26.03 -20.13
N GLN A 505 40.27 25.19 -21.17
CA GLN A 505 41.46 25.15 -22.04
C GLN A 505 41.66 26.48 -22.79
N LYS A 506 40.60 27.08 -23.34
CA LYS A 506 40.65 28.36 -24.06
C LYS A 506 41.06 29.53 -23.16
N GLU A 507 40.71 29.47 -21.87
CA GLU A 507 41.11 30.44 -20.85
C GLU A 507 42.60 30.31 -20.44
N GLY A 508 43.33 29.36 -21.02
CA GLY A 508 44.75 29.14 -20.75
C GLY A 508 45.04 28.14 -19.62
N HIS A 509 44.00 27.47 -19.10
CA HIS A 509 44.12 26.51 -17.99
C HIS A 509 44.19 25.05 -18.46
N GLY A 510 44.59 24.79 -19.70
CA GLY A 510 44.68 23.42 -20.27
C GLY A 510 45.62 22.47 -19.50
N GLU A 511 46.64 23.00 -18.82
CA GLU A 511 47.57 22.22 -17.98
C GLU A 511 47.11 22.07 -16.53
N ALA A 512 45.91 22.55 -16.16
CA ALA A 512 45.37 22.36 -14.82
C ALA A 512 45.20 20.86 -14.53
N VAL A 513 45.72 20.44 -13.36
CA VAL A 513 45.84 19.03 -12.96
C VAL A 513 44.60 18.58 -12.19
N MET A 514 44.10 17.39 -12.51
CA MET A 514 43.03 16.68 -11.78
C MET A 514 43.62 15.72 -10.73
N PHE A 515 42.79 15.29 -9.75
CA PHE A 515 43.16 14.30 -8.72
C PHE A 515 44.34 14.70 -7.82
N LYS A 516 44.57 16.00 -7.65
CA LYS A 516 45.68 16.53 -6.85
C LYS A 516 45.61 15.99 -5.40
N GLY A 517 46.61 15.18 -5.03
CA GLY A 517 46.83 14.72 -3.66
C GLY A 517 46.13 13.43 -3.22
N ARG A 518 45.49 12.64 -4.11
CA ARG A 518 44.57 11.56 -3.66
C ARG A 518 44.65 10.17 -4.30
N LEU A 519 45.41 9.91 -5.36
CA LEU A 519 45.62 8.53 -5.86
C LEU A 519 47.05 8.05 -5.56
N PRO A 520 47.26 7.18 -4.56
CA PRO A 520 48.54 6.49 -4.35
C PRO A 520 48.73 5.45 -5.46
N GLY A 521 49.89 5.44 -6.13
CA GLY A 521 50.27 4.41 -7.10
C GLY A 521 49.92 4.68 -8.57
N THR A 522 49.17 5.74 -8.88
CA THR A 522 49.10 6.31 -10.22
C THR A 522 49.79 7.67 -10.19
N ASP A 523 50.56 7.99 -11.23
CA ASP A 523 51.29 9.26 -11.33
C ASP A 523 50.28 10.40 -11.58
N THR A 524 49.56 10.82 -10.52
CA THR A 524 48.54 11.89 -10.51
C THR A 524 49.03 13.22 -11.07
N LYS A 525 50.36 13.38 -11.15
CA LYS A 525 51.03 14.49 -11.85
C LYS A 525 50.73 14.54 -13.35
N ARG A 526 49.99 13.56 -13.92
CA ARG A 526 49.82 13.42 -15.36
C ARG A 526 48.40 13.58 -15.90
N VAL A 527 47.34 13.79 -15.12
CA VAL A 527 46.00 14.01 -15.72
C VAL A 527 45.69 15.50 -15.76
N THR A 528 45.71 16.08 -16.96
CA THR A 528 45.40 17.50 -17.21
C THR A 528 44.19 17.63 -18.12
N VAL A 529 43.57 18.81 -18.15
CA VAL A 529 42.47 19.13 -19.08
C VAL A 529 42.88 18.82 -20.52
N ASN A 530 44.07 19.22 -20.95
CA ASN A 530 44.61 18.94 -22.29
C ASN A 530 44.64 17.45 -22.60
N LYS A 531 45.05 16.60 -21.65
CA LYS A 531 45.13 15.15 -21.86
C LYS A 531 43.77 14.47 -21.90
N VAL A 532 42.80 14.96 -21.13
CA VAL A 532 41.42 14.48 -21.22
C VAL A 532 40.85 14.83 -22.60
N LEU A 533 41.00 16.08 -23.03
CA LEU A 533 40.48 16.56 -24.31
C LEU A 533 41.18 15.95 -25.54
N SER A 534 42.46 15.58 -25.44
CA SER A 534 43.21 14.94 -26.52
C SER A 534 43.04 13.43 -26.60
N ASN A 535 42.31 12.81 -25.66
CA ASN A 535 42.08 11.38 -25.65
C ASN A 535 40.85 11.04 -26.51
N GLU A 536 41.07 10.69 -27.77
CA GLU A 536 40.00 10.37 -28.74
C GLU A 536 39.14 9.18 -28.30
N VAL A 537 39.73 8.17 -27.67
CA VAL A 537 38.99 6.99 -27.19
C VAL A 537 38.02 7.39 -26.08
N LEU A 538 38.50 8.14 -25.08
CA LEU A 538 37.67 8.63 -23.98
C LEU A 538 36.55 9.54 -24.50
N LEU A 539 36.81 10.33 -25.55
CA LEU A 539 35.79 11.16 -26.19
C LEU A 539 34.69 10.29 -26.84
N GLN A 540 35.05 9.25 -27.59
CA GLN A 540 34.09 8.34 -28.21
C GLN A 540 33.26 7.58 -27.17
N GLU A 541 33.91 7.09 -26.10
CA GLU A 541 33.24 6.45 -24.97
C GLU A 541 32.20 7.37 -24.32
N ASN A 542 32.56 8.64 -24.06
CA ASN A 542 31.67 9.60 -23.44
C ASN A 542 30.58 10.12 -24.38
N GLN A 543 30.82 10.15 -25.69
CA GLN A 543 29.76 10.38 -26.68
C GLN A 543 28.73 9.26 -26.67
N TYR A 544 29.15 8.00 -26.48
CA TYR A 544 28.22 6.89 -26.27
C TYR A 544 27.46 7.05 -24.95
N CYS A 545 28.14 7.31 -23.83
CA CYS A 545 27.49 7.50 -22.53
C CYS A 545 26.46 8.64 -22.57
N GLN A 546 26.79 9.77 -23.23
CA GLN A 546 25.86 10.87 -23.41
C GLN A 546 24.60 10.43 -24.19
N ARG A 547 24.72 9.61 -25.23
CA ARG A 547 23.54 9.07 -25.93
C ARG A 547 22.67 8.19 -25.03
N CYS A 548 23.26 7.41 -24.14
CA CYS A 548 22.51 6.61 -23.16
C CYS A 548 21.76 7.51 -22.18
N ILE A 549 22.40 8.57 -21.71
CA ILE A 549 21.80 9.59 -20.82
C ILE A 549 20.69 10.35 -21.55
N ASP A 550 20.91 10.76 -22.81
CA ASP A 550 19.92 11.48 -23.62
C ASP A 550 18.68 10.62 -23.87
N TRP A 551 18.85 9.33 -24.11
CA TRP A 551 17.72 8.40 -24.24
C TRP A 551 16.87 8.36 -22.96
N ASN A 552 17.53 8.33 -21.79
CA ASN A 552 16.83 8.42 -20.51
C ASN A 552 16.20 9.80 -20.28
N ARG A 553 16.86 10.88 -20.70
CA ARG A 553 16.33 12.25 -20.64
C ARG A 553 15.00 12.34 -21.38
N ASP A 554 14.92 11.74 -22.57
CA ASP A 554 13.70 11.75 -23.38
C ASP A 554 12.57 10.94 -22.72
N ILE A 555 12.87 9.77 -22.16
CA ILE A 555 11.88 9.00 -21.38
C ILE A 555 11.41 9.79 -20.16
N LEU A 556 12.32 10.36 -19.38
CA LEU A 556 11.97 11.12 -18.18
C LEU A 556 11.13 12.36 -18.54
N LYS A 557 11.43 13.03 -19.65
CA LYS A 557 10.60 14.15 -20.14
C LYS A 557 9.21 13.68 -20.54
N GLU A 558 9.10 12.55 -21.24
CA GLU A 558 7.82 11.98 -21.65
C GLU A 558 6.98 11.50 -20.46
N GLU A 559 7.56 10.65 -19.62
CA GLU A 559 6.89 9.92 -18.54
C GLU A 559 6.67 10.77 -17.27
N LEU A 560 7.42 11.86 -17.10
CA LEU A 560 7.27 12.80 -15.98
C LEU A 560 6.77 14.19 -16.41
N GLY A 561 6.52 14.40 -17.71
CA GLY A 561 6.01 15.67 -18.24
C GLY A 561 6.98 16.85 -18.11
N LEU A 562 8.29 16.58 -18.06
CA LEU A 562 9.31 17.59 -17.83
C LEU A 562 9.68 18.36 -19.11
N GLN A 563 10.12 19.59 -18.93
CA GLN A 563 10.68 20.43 -19.97
C GLN A 563 12.17 20.70 -19.70
N GLU A 564 12.91 21.17 -20.71
CA GLU A 564 14.35 21.46 -20.55
C GLU A 564 14.65 22.45 -19.40
N LYS A 565 13.73 23.38 -19.11
CA LYS A 565 13.85 24.31 -17.97
C LYS A 565 13.84 23.65 -16.59
N ASP A 566 13.36 22.41 -16.52
CA ASP A 566 13.22 21.61 -15.29
C ASP A 566 14.45 20.72 -15.07
N ILE A 567 15.38 20.69 -16.03
CA ILE A 567 16.55 19.81 -16.04
C ILE A 567 17.83 20.65 -15.91
N ILE A 568 18.77 20.19 -15.10
CA ILE A 568 20.10 20.77 -14.96
C ILE A 568 21.13 19.69 -15.24
N ASP A 569 22.00 19.96 -16.20
CA ASP A 569 23.10 19.09 -16.58
C ASP A 569 24.29 19.29 -15.64
N ILE A 570 24.67 18.24 -14.91
CA ILE A 570 25.81 18.21 -14.02
C ILE A 570 27.01 17.58 -14.74
N PRO A 571 28.17 18.25 -14.84
CA PRO A 571 29.34 17.69 -15.51
C PRO A 571 29.75 16.35 -14.92
N ALA A 572 29.79 15.31 -15.77
CA ALA A 572 30.25 13.98 -15.41
C ALA A 572 31.20 13.47 -16.50
N LEU A 573 32.08 12.52 -16.18
CA LEU A 573 32.83 11.76 -17.19
C LEU A 573 32.84 10.30 -16.81
N PHE A 574 32.86 9.45 -17.83
CA PHE A 574 32.88 8.01 -17.68
C PHE A 574 34.06 7.40 -18.45
N LYS A 575 34.40 6.17 -18.09
CA LYS A 575 35.36 5.33 -18.80
C LYS A 575 34.76 3.94 -18.96
N MET A 576 34.93 3.35 -20.14
CA MET A 576 34.42 2.00 -20.39
C MET A 576 35.31 0.94 -19.73
N ASP A 577 34.69 -0.06 -19.12
CA ASP A 577 35.33 -1.28 -18.65
C ASP A 577 35.59 -2.27 -19.80
N LYS A 578 36.12 -3.45 -19.46
CA LYS A 578 36.44 -4.49 -20.46
C LYS A 578 35.19 -5.15 -21.07
N GLN A 579 34.04 -4.98 -20.45
CA GLN A 579 32.74 -5.50 -20.85
C GLN A 579 31.96 -4.47 -21.69
N GLY A 580 32.53 -3.28 -21.92
CA GLY A 580 31.86 -2.21 -22.64
C GLY A 580 30.75 -1.55 -21.82
N LYS A 581 30.88 -1.51 -20.49
CA LYS A 581 29.99 -0.79 -19.57
C LYS A 581 30.73 0.41 -18.96
N ALA A 582 30.01 1.45 -18.60
CA ALA A 582 30.58 2.70 -18.11
C ALA A 582 30.83 2.67 -16.59
N MET A 583 32.00 3.17 -16.17
CA MET A 583 32.35 3.50 -14.79
C MET A 583 32.65 5.00 -14.68
N ALA A 584 32.34 5.63 -13.55
CA ALA A 584 32.68 7.03 -13.33
C ALA A 584 34.20 7.27 -13.44
N TYR A 585 34.62 8.28 -14.21
CA TYR A 585 36.04 8.65 -14.39
C TYR A 585 36.56 9.46 -13.20
N PHE A 586 35.70 10.28 -12.61
CA PHE A 586 35.88 10.99 -11.35
C PHE A 586 34.58 10.87 -10.54
N PRO A 587 34.57 11.14 -9.21
CA PRO A 587 33.40 10.99 -8.37
C PRO A 587 32.13 11.61 -8.96
N ASN A 588 31.08 10.79 -9.11
CA ASN A 588 29.89 11.18 -9.84
C ASN A 588 28.98 12.11 -9.01
N MET A 589 29.06 13.41 -9.29
CA MET A 589 28.40 14.44 -8.49
C MET A 589 26.87 14.34 -8.42
N VAL A 590 26.21 13.62 -9.35
CA VAL A 590 24.75 13.42 -9.32
C VAL A 590 24.32 12.45 -8.22
N ASN A 591 25.20 11.52 -7.84
CA ASN A 591 25.00 10.53 -6.77
C ASN A 591 25.21 11.18 -5.39
N MET A 592 24.38 12.18 -5.08
CA MET A 592 24.47 13.05 -3.90
C MET A 592 23.38 12.77 -2.87
N ILE A 593 23.66 13.05 -1.60
CA ILE A 593 22.62 13.05 -0.55
C ILE A 593 21.88 14.39 -0.53
N VAL A 594 20.53 14.34 -0.58
CA VAL A 594 19.67 15.53 -0.63
C VAL A 594 18.92 15.71 0.70
N LEU A 595 19.33 16.67 1.52
CA LEU A 595 18.70 16.99 2.80
C LEU A 595 17.99 18.35 2.72
N SER A 596 16.82 18.36 2.09
CA SER A 596 16.09 19.60 1.75
C SER A 596 16.95 20.54 0.90
N ARG A 597 17.49 21.62 1.49
CA ARG A 597 18.33 22.60 0.79
C ARG A 597 19.82 22.24 0.84
N ASP A 598 20.22 21.39 1.78
CA ASP A 598 21.61 21.06 2.05
C ASP A 598 21.98 19.79 1.28
N LEU A 599 22.95 19.91 0.36
CA LEU A 599 23.37 18.84 -0.55
C LEU A 599 24.74 18.31 -0.14
N GLY A 600 24.88 17.00 0.00
CA GLY A 600 26.17 16.33 0.16
C GLY A 600 26.62 15.74 -1.18
N VAL A 601 27.41 16.52 -1.92
CA VAL A 601 27.84 16.18 -3.28
C VAL A 601 29.18 15.43 -3.21
N PRO A 602 29.38 14.31 -3.93
CA PRO A 602 30.69 13.69 -4.07
C PRO A 602 31.73 14.70 -4.56
N LYS A 603 32.90 14.77 -3.90
CA LYS A 603 33.95 15.72 -4.27
C LYS A 603 34.63 15.25 -5.57
N PRO A 604 34.55 16.01 -6.68
CA PRO A 604 34.96 15.50 -8.00
C PRO A 604 36.47 15.46 -8.21
N PHE A 605 37.28 16.14 -7.38
CA PHE A 605 38.73 16.30 -7.57
C PHE A 605 39.12 16.77 -8.98
N GLY A 606 38.32 17.67 -9.54
CA GLY A 606 38.54 18.27 -10.86
C GLY A 606 39.77 19.17 -10.95
N PRO A 607 39.99 19.81 -12.12
CA PRO A 607 41.14 20.66 -12.35
C PRO A 607 41.21 21.81 -11.34
N ILE A 608 42.42 22.04 -10.79
CA ILE A 608 42.65 23.11 -9.82
C ILE A 608 43.09 24.40 -10.52
N ILE A 609 42.30 25.45 -10.38
CA ILE A 609 42.55 26.80 -10.93
C ILE A 609 42.45 27.77 -9.77
N GLU A 610 43.47 28.62 -9.57
CA GLU A 610 43.53 29.58 -8.46
C GLU A 610 43.29 28.94 -7.08
N ALA A 611 43.86 27.73 -6.87
CA ALA A 611 43.74 26.92 -5.67
C ALA A 611 42.35 26.31 -5.38
N GLU A 612 41.38 26.45 -6.27
CA GLU A 612 40.02 25.91 -6.11
C GLU A 612 39.68 24.91 -7.22
N CYS A 613 38.79 23.96 -6.94
CA CYS A 613 38.31 23.01 -7.94
C CYS A 613 37.28 23.69 -8.84
N CYS A 614 37.58 23.78 -10.14
CA CYS A 614 36.69 24.46 -11.08
C CYS A 614 35.35 23.72 -11.29
N LEU A 615 35.31 22.39 -11.16
CA LEU A 615 34.06 21.62 -11.21
C LEU A 615 33.15 21.92 -10.01
N GLU A 616 33.72 22.02 -8.80
CA GLU A 616 32.97 22.38 -7.59
C GLU A 616 32.32 23.76 -7.74
N LYS A 617 33.10 24.76 -8.19
CA LYS A 617 32.59 26.10 -8.50
C LYS A 617 31.48 26.08 -9.54
N HIS A 618 31.66 25.31 -10.60
CA HIS A 618 30.67 25.24 -11.67
C HIS A 618 29.35 24.66 -11.14
N VAL A 619 29.38 23.56 -10.39
CA VAL A 619 28.18 22.99 -9.78
C VAL A 619 27.52 23.95 -8.79
N CYS A 620 28.30 24.64 -7.95
CA CYS A 620 27.76 25.72 -7.10
C CYS A 620 27.05 26.80 -7.93
N SER A 621 27.64 27.24 -9.05
CA SER A 621 27.02 28.26 -9.91
C SER A 621 25.70 27.83 -10.55
N LEU A 622 25.47 26.51 -10.69
CA LEU A 622 24.21 25.96 -11.19
C LEU A 622 23.15 25.83 -10.09
N LEU A 623 23.55 25.44 -8.88
CA LEU A 623 22.63 25.02 -7.81
C LEU A 623 22.38 26.09 -6.74
N GLU A 624 23.38 26.88 -6.36
CA GLU A 624 23.24 27.93 -5.34
C GLU A 624 22.23 29.03 -5.72
N PRO A 625 22.07 29.45 -7.00
CA PRO A 625 21.02 30.38 -7.39
C PRO A 625 19.59 29.86 -7.15
N LEU A 626 19.41 28.55 -6.96
CA LEU A 626 18.13 27.95 -6.58
C LEU A 626 17.87 28.00 -5.07
N GLY A 627 18.85 28.44 -4.27
CA GLY A 627 18.82 28.43 -2.80
C GLY A 627 19.35 27.13 -2.18
N LEU A 628 20.02 26.29 -2.97
CA LEU A 628 20.65 25.05 -2.51
C LEU A 628 22.05 25.34 -1.96
N SER A 629 22.52 24.54 -1.01
CA SER A 629 23.85 24.68 -0.40
C SER A 629 24.65 23.40 -0.62
N CYS A 630 25.68 23.49 -1.46
CA CYS A 630 26.54 22.37 -1.82
C CYS A 630 27.64 22.17 -0.76
N THR A 631 27.72 20.96 -0.20
CA THR A 631 28.83 20.50 0.63
C THR A 631 29.52 19.35 -0.10
N PHE A 632 30.77 19.56 -0.51
CA PHE A 632 31.52 18.53 -1.23
C PHE A 632 32.20 17.56 -0.26
N ILE A 633 31.86 16.28 -0.35
CA ILE A 633 32.27 15.22 0.58
C ILE A 633 33.35 14.36 -0.08
N ASP A 634 34.46 14.15 0.61
CA ASP A 634 35.56 13.31 0.15
C ASP A 634 35.26 11.83 0.43
N ASP A 635 34.80 11.15 -0.61
CA ASP A 635 34.47 9.73 -0.62
C ASP A 635 35.46 8.90 -1.46
N ILE A 636 36.48 9.52 -2.06
CA ILE A 636 37.27 8.88 -3.13
C ILE A 636 37.97 7.60 -2.67
N SER A 637 38.45 7.59 -1.43
CA SER A 637 39.20 6.46 -0.88
C SER A 637 38.31 5.35 -0.35
N SER A 638 37.08 5.68 0.07
CA SER A 638 36.17 4.75 0.76
C SER A 638 34.93 4.38 -0.05
N TYR A 639 34.61 5.04 -1.15
CA TYR A 639 33.45 4.72 -1.98
C TYR A 639 33.82 4.71 -3.47
N HIS A 640 34.33 5.81 -4.03
CA HIS A 640 34.61 5.90 -5.48
C HIS A 640 35.49 4.77 -6.03
N LYS A 641 36.55 4.38 -5.31
CA LYS A 641 37.43 3.25 -5.68
C LYS A 641 36.70 1.89 -5.78
N HIS A 642 35.50 1.82 -5.22
CA HIS A 642 34.64 0.65 -5.20
C HIS A 642 33.37 0.85 -6.06
N LEU A 643 33.42 1.81 -7.02
CA LEU A 643 32.39 2.06 -8.02
C LEU A 643 31.05 2.59 -7.45
N GLY A 644 31.08 3.39 -6.39
CA GLY A 644 29.90 4.11 -5.89
C GLY A 644 30.30 5.40 -5.19
N GLU A 645 29.35 6.25 -4.85
CA GLU A 645 29.62 7.58 -4.27
C GLU A 645 28.82 7.81 -2.97
N VAL A 646 28.71 9.08 -2.54
CA VAL A 646 27.97 9.50 -1.34
C VAL A 646 26.58 8.88 -1.23
N HIS A 647 25.73 8.98 -2.26
CA HIS A 647 24.35 8.48 -2.19
C HIS A 647 24.34 6.96 -2.02
N CYS A 648 25.10 6.18 -2.80
CA CYS A 648 25.20 4.73 -2.61
C CYS A 648 25.61 4.31 -1.18
N GLY A 649 26.40 5.15 -0.49
CA GLY A 649 26.88 4.91 0.86
C GLY A 649 25.93 5.30 2.00
N THR A 650 24.82 5.97 1.70
CA THR A 650 23.88 6.54 2.68
C THR A 650 22.44 6.24 2.30
N ASN A 651 21.52 6.20 3.25
CA ASN A 651 20.09 6.14 2.92
C ASN A 651 19.30 7.10 3.82
N VAL A 652 18.23 7.71 3.31
CA VAL A 652 17.50 8.79 4.00
C VAL A 652 16.05 8.41 4.20
N GLN A 653 15.65 8.22 5.46
CA GLN A 653 14.25 8.13 5.83
C GLN A 653 13.62 9.54 5.77
N ARG A 654 12.50 9.67 5.05
CA ARG A 654 11.80 10.95 4.87
C ARG A 654 10.39 10.91 5.44
N LYS A 655 9.79 12.09 5.60
CA LYS A 655 8.38 12.19 5.97
C LYS A 655 7.49 11.67 4.83
N PRO A 656 6.38 10.97 5.13
CA PRO A 656 5.37 10.61 4.15
C PRO A 656 4.78 11.81 3.40
N PHE A 657 4.17 11.57 2.24
CA PHE A 657 3.37 12.59 1.57
C PHE A 657 2.19 13.02 2.44
N ALA A 658 1.83 14.31 2.35
CA ALA A 658 0.60 14.81 2.94
C ALA A 658 -0.66 14.35 2.16
N PHE A 659 -0.51 14.13 0.85
CA PHE A 659 -1.56 13.59 -0.01
C PHE A 659 -1.85 12.13 0.37
N LYS A 660 -3.13 11.79 0.50
CA LYS A 660 -3.57 10.45 0.90
C LYS A 660 -3.68 9.56 -0.33
N TRP A 661 -3.04 8.39 -0.30
CA TRP A 661 -2.92 7.52 -1.47
C TRP A 661 -4.27 7.01 -2.00
N TRP A 662 -5.28 6.86 -1.14
CA TRP A 662 -6.61 6.43 -1.55
C TRP A 662 -7.38 7.51 -2.34
N HIS A 663 -6.89 8.75 -2.36
CA HIS A 663 -7.42 9.83 -3.22
C HIS A 663 -6.79 9.85 -4.62
N VAL A 664 -5.80 8.99 -4.91
CA VAL A 664 -5.26 8.82 -6.26
C VAL A 664 -6.35 8.24 -7.18
N LEU A 665 -6.25 8.55 -8.48
CA LEU A 665 -6.95 7.82 -9.55
C LEU A 665 -5.88 7.09 -10.38
N PRO A 666 -5.54 5.83 -10.02
CA PRO A 666 -4.34 5.16 -10.51
C PRO A 666 -4.25 4.95 -12.03
#